data_AF-A0A7E4URI1-F1
#
_entry.id   AF-A0A7E4URI1-F1
#
_cell.length_a   1.000
_cell.length_b   1.000
_cell.length_c   1.000
_cell.angle_alpha   90.00
_cell.angle_beta   90.00
_cell.angle_gamma   90.00
#
_symmetry.space_group_name_H-M   'P 1'
#
loop_
_entity.id
_entity.type
_entity.pdbx_description
1 polymer ?
#
loop_
_entity_poly.entity_id
_entity_poly.type
_entity_poly.pdbx_seq_one_letter_code
_entity_poly.pdbx_strand_id
1 'polypeptide(L)'
;MGASKARPMGSDYSGLLSTKLENGILTKTFNDSKRECAYRCILTVNARHLRYSEWIEIENGTKPECDIVETKCFPMTSKEKPDFEYLHAQIYRKDTKPKTGSTQVPSVHIIIIDSMSHSSLLRAMPKTVETLKLDFGAIPFPHLNKIGINSRPNGFGFLLGKQIRNISKSPISVGYRSDYKNHDETCFKPLDDDQHVFSLFKASGYKNVYLEDWFADVFTYPNCTGFARYEMDHTMKPFFLRLGLDLRRRGYDSTTIRKSVQKGYKIDEILIPQLERFLDAYPDHPKFSLTWNTYMAHDENNNLFQADALFNDFFTRNKKKFHNSFIFFMGDHGMRFGDIRRTMIGELEDSNPALMVVLPETIRKNSELVDTVVQNSEQLISHYDLFATFVDIANAKHNNGKELVLHGSSILQTLPQPRTCDRLRIPIEFCTCIYPKLSQSTTSVNAESQLIASKLVENINKVIEADKLLHHICVPLMLNLNTSILVDEFQADNNYTVYFVTFNANPGNGSYRAYAGRQKDDNFTTYPQLAPIFETESVFGYDSETNMWIVYFFAVVIVMIGLIIPLTEFLCSVLTLRKLRKIRQHISAHTFKLHKNLIIVLIIQITLPNVMILAPTVVVVLAAWLQWPYNNIIAEGTLMLCSFHSVIDNLIMLIAITPYRRTLKRIIVRRTLKVSIDRSLNVDPKSTLNVRSTHYRTMSTVASNSFYQQRTQSRRPSNRQF
;
A
#
# COMPACT_ATOMS: atom_id res chain seq x y z
N MET A 1 -10.89 -19.15 23.36
CA MET A 1 -11.43 -17.93 22.73
C MET A 1 -11.25 -18.05 21.22
N GLY A 2 -12.29 -18.40 20.46
CA GLY A 2 -12.19 -18.58 19.00
C GLY A 2 -12.29 -17.26 18.24
N ALA A 3 -11.41 -17.00 17.28
CA ALA A 3 -11.49 -15.83 16.41
C ALA A 3 -12.49 -16.07 15.26
N SER A 4 -13.46 -15.16 15.07
CA SER A 4 -14.31 -15.16 13.87
C SER A 4 -13.49 -14.65 12.68
N LYS A 5 -13.46 -15.41 11.59
CA LYS A 5 -12.75 -15.05 10.36
C LYS A 5 -13.69 -14.25 9.46
N ALA A 6 -13.66 -12.91 9.52
CA ALA A 6 -14.11 -12.14 8.37
C ALA A 6 -13.19 -12.48 7.18
N ARG A 7 -13.80 -12.90 6.06
CA ARG A 7 -13.14 -13.13 4.78
C ARG A 7 -13.90 -12.39 3.67
N PRO A 8 -13.48 -11.17 3.29
CA PRO A 8 -13.83 -10.59 2.00
C PRO A 8 -13.39 -11.46 0.82
N MET A 9 -13.99 -11.19 -0.34
CA MET A 9 -13.99 -12.07 -1.50
C MET A 9 -12.64 -12.16 -2.23
N GLY A 10 -12.42 -13.33 -2.82
CA GLY A 10 -11.61 -13.53 -4.01
C GLY A 10 -12.38 -14.47 -4.95
N SER A 11 -12.21 -14.28 -6.25
CA SER A 11 -12.94 -14.94 -7.35
C SER A 11 -12.89 -16.49 -7.47
N ASP A 12 -13.23 -17.28 -6.44
CA ASP A 12 -13.52 -18.72 -6.59
C ASP A 12 -14.34 -19.38 -5.42
N TYR A 13 -15.09 -18.58 -4.64
CA TYR A 13 -15.80 -19.07 -3.43
C TYR A 13 -17.33 -19.04 -3.53
N SER A 14 -17.88 -19.24 -4.73
CA SER A 14 -19.35 -19.21 -4.99
C SER A 14 -20.17 -20.25 -4.19
N GLY A 15 -19.53 -21.28 -3.63
CA GLY A 15 -20.17 -22.33 -2.83
C GLY A 15 -20.04 -22.22 -1.30
N LEU A 16 -19.56 -21.10 -0.73
CA LEU A 16 -19.13 -21.07 0.69
C LEU A 16 -19.47 -19.78 1.48
N LEU A 17 -20.39 -18.96 0.98
CA LEU A 17 -20.92 -17.78 1.69
C LEU A 17 -22.23 -18.14 2.42
N SER A 18 -22.55 -17.48 3.54
CA SER A 18 -23.91 -17.54 4.16
C SER A 18 -24.85 -16.41 3.71
N THR A 19 -24.32 -15.30 3.16
CA THR A 19 -25.13 -14.21 2.59
C THR A 19 -24.54 -13.71 1.28
N LYS A 20 -25.40 -13.29 0.34
CA LYS A 20 -25.01 -12.80 -0.99
C LYS A 20 -25.89 -11.60 -1.40
N LEU A 21 -25.27 -10.51 -1.83
CA LEU A 21 -25.94 -9.32 -2.37
C LEU A 21 -25.76 -9.27 -3.90
N GLU A 22 -26.84 -9.40 -4.66
CA GLU A 22 -26.83 -9.32 -6.13
C GLU A 22 -27.99 -8.47 -6.63
N ASN A 23 -27.72 -7.53 -7.54
CA ASN A 23 -28.72 -6.66 -8.17
C ASN A 23 -29.67 -5.97 -7.16
N GLY A 24 -29.12 -5.55 -6.01
CA GLY A 24 -29.88 -4.93 -4.91
C GLY A 24 -30.63 -5.89 -4.00
N ILE A 25 -30.62 -7.20 -4.27
CA ILE A 25 -31.31 -8.22 -3.49
C ILE A 25 -30.31 -8.95 -2.60
N LEU A 26 -30.54 -8.90 -1.28
CA LEU A 26 -29.76 -9.62 -0.28
C LEU A 26 -30.43 -10.96 0.03
N THR A 27 -29.65 -12.04 -0.04
CA THR A 27 -30.13 -13.43 0.11
C THR A 27 -29.28 -14.22 1.09
N LYS A 28 -29.90 -15.21 1.75
CA LYS A 28 -29.21 -16.28 2.51
C LYS A 28 -28.82 -17.39 1.51
N THR A 29 -27.57 -17.84 1.51
CA THR A 29 -27.09 -18.91 0.62
C THR A 29 -27.19 -20.31 1.28
N PHE A 30 -27.25 -21.36 0.44
CA PHE A 30 -27.81 -22.70 0.71
C PHE A 30 -27.81 -23.28 2.15
N ASN A 31 -28.96 -23.86 2.51
CA ASN A 31 -29.19 -24.80 3.63
C ASN A 31 -29.01 -24.24 5.05
N ASP A 32 -29.10 -22.91 5.22
CA ASP A 32 -28.91 -22.23 6.50
C ASP A 32 -30.19 -22.10 7.35
N SER A 33 -31.06 -23.12 7.34
CA SER A 33 -32.22 -23.23 8.25
C SER A 33 -31.86 -23.40 9.74
N LYS A 34 -30.56 -23.29 10.06
CA LYS A 34 -29.98 -23.33 11.40
C LYS A 34 -29.29 -22.03 11.80
N ARG A 35 -29.42 -20.97 10.99
CA ARG A 35 -28.86 -19.64 11.30
C ARG A 35 -29.86 -18.52 11.11
N GLU A 36 -29.84 -17.61 12.07
CA GLU A 36 -30.50 -16.32 11.95
C GLU A 36 -29.50 -15.33 11.38
N CYS A 37 -29.81 -14.75 10.22
CA CYS A 37 -28.96 -13.75 9.59
C CYS A 37 -29.67 -12.41 9.55
N ALA A 38 -28.98 -11.37 10.02
CA ALA A 38 -29.43 -9.99 9.99
C ALA A 38 -28.47 -9.13 9.16
N TYR A 39 -28.97 -8.01 8.65
CA TYR A 39 -28.20 -7.00 7.95
C TYR A 39 -28.40 -5.61 8.56
N ARG A 40 -27.49 -4.69 8.25
CA ARG A 40 -27.67 -3.26 8.50
C ARG A 40 -26.90 -2.43 7.50
N CYS A 41 -27.32 -1.19 7.32
CA CYS A 41 -26.61 -0.19 6.53
C CYS A 41 -25.48 0.44 7.33
N ILE A 42 -24.33 0.64 6.68
CA ILE A 42 -23.24 1.48 7.18
C ILE A 42 -23.22 2.78 6.38
N LEU A 43 -23.37 3.90 7.08
CA LEU A 43 -23.41 5.25 6.51
C LEU A 43 -22.23 6.07 7.06
N THR A 44 -21.66 6.95 6.25
CA THR A 44 -20.74 7.99 6.73
C THR A 44 -21.50 9.06 7.51
N VAL A 45 -20.95 9.48 8.65
CA VAL A 45 -21.33 10.75 9.32
C VAL A 45 -20.40 11.85 8.81
N ASN A 46 -19.09 11.58 8.89
CA ASN A 46 -17.99 12.41 8.41
C ASN A 46 -16.85 11.48 7.98
N ALA A 47 -15.70 12.05 7.61
CA ALA A 47 -14.55 11.27 7.10
C ALA A 47 -13.94 10.25 8.07
N ARG A 48 -14.33 10.26 9.34
CA ARG A 48 -13.75 9.45 10.42
C ARG A 48 -14.77 8.63 11.23
N HIS A 49 -16.06 8.90 11.05
CA HIS A 49 -17.12 8.33 11.89
C HIS A 49 -18.23 7.71 11.05
N LEU A 50 -18.66 6.52 11.48
CA LEU A 50 -19.70 5.73 10.84
C LEU A 50 -20.96 5.73 11.70
N ARG A 51 -22.11 5.85 11.04
CA ARG A 51 -23.44 5.58 11.61
C ARG A 51 -23.91 4.24 11.07
N TYR A 52 -24.48 3.44 11.96
CA TYR A 52 -25.07 2.15 11.63
C TYR A 52 -26.59 2.27 11.73
N SER A 53 -27.33 1.62 10.84
CA SER A 53 -28.75 1.38 11.09
C SER A 53 -28.92 0.29 12.14
N GLU A 54 -30.16 0.12 12.60
CA GLU A 54 -30.58 -1.08 13.33
C GLU A 54 -30.34 -2.35 12.49
N TRP A 55 -30.24 -3.48 13.20
CA TRP A 55 -30.19 -4.80 12.59
C TRP A 55 -31.59 -5.24 12.16
N ILE A 56 -31.74 -5.57 10.90
CA ILE A 56 -32.98 -6.04 10.28
C ILE A 56 -32.77 -7.49 9.84
N GLU A 57 -33.74 -8.37 10.03
CA GLU A 57 -33.63 -9.76 9.56
C GLU A 57 -33.52 -9.82 8.03
N ILE A 58 -32.71 -10.75 7.50
CA ILE A 58 -32.66 -11.04 6.07
C ILE A 58 -33.81 -11.99 5.71
N GLU A 59 -34.85 -11.45 5.10
CA GLU A 59 -35.94 -12.21 4.49
C GLU A 59 -35.71 -12.44 2.99
N ASN A 60 -36.52 -13.29 2.36
CA ASN A 60 -36.45 -13.53 0.92
C ASN A 60 -36.87 -12.26 0.15
N GLY A 61 -36.00 -11.76 -0.73
CA GLY A 61 -36.25 -10.52 -1.46
C GLY A 61 -35.88 -9.24 -0.70
N THR A 62 -35.13 -9.33 0.40
CA THR A 62 -34.59 -8.16 1.15
C THR A 62 -33.82 -7.21 0.23
N LYS A 63 -34.11 -5.90 0.30
CA LYS A 63 -33.44 -4.85 -0.49
C LYS A 63 -32.87 -3.76 0.41
N PRO A 64 -31.57 -3.80 0.75
CA PRO A 64 -30.93 -2.77 1.56
C PRO A 64 -30.83 -1.43 0.82
N GLU A 65 -31.30 -0.34 1.43
CA GLU A 65 -31.33 1.00 0.84
C GLU A 65 -30.04 1.82 1.08
N CYS A 66 -28.88 1.20 0.80
CA CYS A 66 -27.57 1.80 1.05
C CYS A 66 -26.45 1.14 0.26
N ASP A 67 -25.39 1.89 -0.03
CA ASP A 67 -24.22 1.39 -0.75
C ASP A 67 -23.47 0.28 0.01
N ILE A 68 -23.30 0.43 1.34
CA ILE A 68 -22.52 -0.49 2.16
C ILE A 68 -23.41 -1.23 3.17
N VAL A 69 -23.42 -2.55 3.07
CA VAL A 69 -24.28 -3.45 3.86
C VAL A 69 -23.41 -4.39 4.69
N GLU A 70 -23.57 -4.37 6.01
CA GLU A 70 -22.96 -5.37 6.91
C GLU A 70 -23.97 -6.48 7.18
N THR A 71 -23.56 -7.74 7.05
CA THR A 71 -24.38 -8.89 7.47
C THR A 71 -23.70 -9.69 8.56
N LYS A 72 -24.53 -10.28 9.43
CA LYS A 72 -24.10 -11.22 10.47
C LYS A 72 -25.04 -12.41 10.49
N CYS A 73 -24.47 -13.61 10.56
CA CYS A 73 -25.23 -14.86 10.75
C CYS A 73 -24.83 -15.50 12.07
N PHE A 74 -25.83 -15.77 12.91
CA PHE A 74 -25.70 -16.39 14.22
C PHE A 74 -26.23 -17.83 14.17
N PRO A 75 -25.61 -18.79 14.88
CA PRO A 75 -26.22 -20.11 15.06
C PRO A 75 -27.52 -19.96 15.86
N MET A 76 -28.58 -20.70 15.49
CA MET A 76 -29.87 -20.68 16.23
C MET A 76 -29.73 -21.03 17.73
N THR A 77 -28.63 -21.66 18.14
CA THR A 77 -28.35 -22.03 19.53
C THR A 77 -27.70 -20.93 20.37
N SER A 78 -27.19 -19.84 19.77
CA SER A 78 -26.62 -18.70 20.52
C SER A 78 -26.51 -17.43 19.68
N LYS A 79 -27.00 -16.31 20.25
CA LYS A 79 -26.85 -14.95 19.67
C LYS A 79 -25.64 -14.18 20.21
N GLU A 80 -24.82 -14.78 21.08
CA GLU A 80 -23.65 -14.10 21.67
C GLU A 80 -22.55 -13.81 20.65
N LYS A 81 -22.42 -14.66 19.62
CA LYS A 81 -21.34 -14.54 18.63
C LYS A 81 -21.80 -14.98 17.24
N PRO A 82 -21.55 -14.18 16.18
CA PRO A 82 -21.82 -14.60 14.82
C PRO A 82 -20.82 -15.68 14.36
N ASP A 83 -21.32 -16.67 13.62
CA ASP A 83 -20.50 -17.63 12.86
C ASP A 83 -19.78 -16.91 11.72
N PHE A 84 -20.49 -15.98 11.06
CA PHE A 84 -20.02 -15.24 9.89
C PHE A 84 -20.38 -13.75 9.95
N GLU A 85 -19.47 -12.91 9.49
CA GLU A 85 -19.64 -11.47 9.34
C GLU A 85 -19.12 -11.08 7.95
N TYR A 86 -19.93 -10.41 7.14
CA TYR A 86 -19.56 -9.95 5.80
C TYR A 86 -19.85 -8.46 5.60
N LEU A 87 -19.06 -7.84 4.73
CA LEU A 87 -19.34 -6.53 4.16
C LEU A 87 -19.64 -6.72 2.68
N HIS A 88 -20.82 -6.28 2.27
CA HIS A 88 -21.22 -6.18 0.87
C HIS A 88 -21.20 -4.71 0.47
N ALA A 89 -20.91 -4.47 -0.80
CA ALA A 89 -20.99 -3.17 -1.42
C ALA A 89 -21.90 -3.24 -2.64
N GLN A 90 -22.61 -2.15 -2.92
CA GLN A 90 -23.43 -1.91 -4.12
C GLN A 90 -23.43 -0.41 -4.43
N ILE A 91 -24.20 -0.01 -5.45
CA ILE A 91 -24.57 1.40 -5.69
C ILE A 91 -26.09 1.48 -5.57
N TYR A 92 -26.58 2.01 -4.45
CA TYR A 92 -28.01 2.19 -4.22
C TYR A 92 -28.47 3.49 -4.91
N ARG A 93 -29.03 3.36 -6.11
CA ARG A 93 -29.47 4.48 -6.95
C ARG A 93 -30.34 5.47 -6.15
N LYS A 94 -29.89 6.71 -6.04
CA LYS A 94 -30.61 7.82 -5.40
C LYS A 94 -31.44 8.53 -6.46
N ASP A 95 -32.74 8.33 -6.44
CA ASP A 95 -33.65 8.92 -7.43
C ASP A 95 -33.70 10.45 -7.33
N THR A 96 -33.20 11.08 -8.39
CA THR A 96 -33.32 12.52 -8.64
C THR A 96 -33.69 12.70 -10.10
N LYS A 97 -34.48 13.73 -10.41
CA LYS A 97 -34.77 14.05 -11.82
C LYS A 97 -33.50 14.60 -12.48
N PRO A 98 -33.06 14.07 -13.65
CA PRO A 98 -31.96 14.66 -14.39
C PRO A 98 -32.33 16.08 -14.87
N LYS A 99 -31.34 16.96 -15.00
CA LYS A 99 -31.53 18.26 -15.65
C LYS A 99 -31.81 18.07 -17.15
N THR A 100 -32.58 18.97 -17.75
CA THR A 100 -32.86 18.97 -19.20
C THR A 100 -31.53 18.97 -19.98
N GLY A 101 -31.36 18.02 -20.90
CA GLY A 101 -30.12 17.86 -21.68
C GLY A 101 -29.01 17.04 -21.01
N SER A 102 -29.25 16.46 -19.81
CA SER A 102 -28.26 15.66 -19.05
C SER A 102 -27.49 14.63 -19.88
N THR A 103 -28.16 13.93 -20.78
CA THR A 103 -27.61 12.84 -21.59
C THR A 103 -26.67 13.30 -22.71
N GLN A 104 -26.66 14.59 -23.04
CA GLN A 104 -25.77 15.18 -24.04
C GLN A 104 -24.42 15.60 -23.43
N VAL A 105 -24.39 15.86 -22.11
CA VAL A 105 -23.19 16.31 -21.40
C VAL A 105 -22.23 15.11 -21.17
N PRO A 106 -20.93 15.22 -21.52
CA PRO A 106 -19.99 14.13 -21.31
C PRO A 106 -19.75 13.81 -19.83
N SER A 107 -19.58 12.52 -19.52
CA SER A 107 -19.14 12.08 -18.19
C SER A 107 -17.64 12.35 -17.99
N VAL A 108 -17.16 12.29 -16.75
CA VAL A 108 -15.77 12.58 -16.36
C VAL A 108 -15.30 11.52 -15.37
N HIS A 109 -14.22 10.82 -15.71
CA HIS A 109 -13.69 9.74 -14.89
C HIS A 109 -12.20 9.95 -14.61
N ILE A 110 -11.87 10.24 -13.35
CA ILE A 110 -10.50 10.33 -12.87
C ILE A 110 -10.17 8.98 -12.21
N ILE A 111 -9.19 8.28 -12.76
CA ILE A 111 -8.74 6.96 -12.32
C ILE A 111 -7.25 7.07 -11.99
N ILE A 112 -6.94 7.00 -10.69
CA ILE A 112 -5.62 7.21 -10.13
C ILE A 112 -5.05 5.87 -9.67
N ILE A 113 -3.78 5.64 -9.96
CA ILE A 113 -2.96 4.63 -9.29
C ILE A 113 -1.85 5.36 -8.55
N ASP A 114 -1.85 5.21 -7.22
CA ASP A 114 -0.91 5.89 -6.32
C ASP A 114 0.53 5.43 -6.58
N SER A 115 1.50 6.36 -6.52
CA SER A 115 2.92 6.11 -6.87
C SER A 115 3.22 5.73 -8.33
N MET A 116 2.27 5.89 -9.26
CA MET A 116 2.48 5.62 -10.69
C MET A 116 3.11 6.81 -11.45
N SER A 117 4.41 6.70 -11.76
CA SER A 117 5.12 7.61 -12.68
C SER A 117 4.78 7.32 -14.14
N HIS A 118 4.96 8.31 -15.03
CA HIS A 118 4.76 8.14 -16.48
C HIS A 118 5.57 6.98 -17.05
N SER A 119 6.85 6.88 -16.68
CA SER A 119 7.71 5.79 -17.12
C SER A 119 7.35 4.43 -16.51
N SER A 120 6.83 4.39 -15.26
CA SER A 120 6.34 3.14 -14.66
C SER A 120 5.08 2.63 -15.35
N LEU A 121 4.16 3.53 -15.74
CA LEU A 121 2.99 3.20 -16.55
C LEU A 121 3.41 2.54 -17.88
N LEU A 122 4.32 3.17 -18.62
CA LEU A 122 4.79 2.64 -19.91
C LEU A 122 5.53 1.29 -19.79
N ARG A 123 6.28 1.06 -18.71
CA ARG A 123 7.00 -0.20 -18.49
C ARG A 123 6.12 -1.34 -17.97
N ALA A 124 5.19 -1.02 -17.06
CA ALA A 124 4.47 -2.04 -16.30
C ALA A 124 3.05 -2.31 -16.81
N MET A 125 2.44 -1.38 -17.56
CA MET A 125 1.07 -1.52 -18.07
C MET A 125 0.94 -1.32 -19.59
N PRO A 126 1.73 -2.04 -20.41
CA PRO A 126 1.74 -1.82 -21.86
C PRO A 126 0.40 -2.11 -22.54
N LYS A 127 -0.37 -3.12 -22.09
CA LYS A 127 -1.68 -3.44 -22.70
C LYS A 127 -2.69 -2.35 -22.41
N THR A 128 -2.74 -1.87 -21.17
CA THR A 128 -3.61 -0.76 -20.75
C THR A 128 -3.30 0.50 -21.55
N VAL A 129 -2.01 0.83 -21.74
CA VAL A 129 -1.58 1.95 -22.57
C VAL A 129 -1.98 1.76 -24.03
N GLU A 130 -1.84 0.55 -24.59
CA GLU A 130 -2.26 0.21 -25.94
C GLU A 130 -3.78 0.35 -26.12
N THR A 131 -4.60 -0.23 -25.24
CA THR A 131 -6.07 -0.04 -25.24
C THR A 131 -6.42 1.45 -25.17
N LEU A 132 -5.86 2.20 -24.22
CA LEU A 132 -6.17 3.63 -24.08
C LEU A 132 -5.81 4.42 -25.35
N LYS A 133 -4.65 4.16 -25.97
CA LYS A 133 -4.26 4.82 -27.22
C LYS A 133 -5.13 4.40 -28.41
N LEU A 134 -5.25 3.10 -28.69
CA LEU A 134 -5.84 2.58 -29.91
C LEU A 134 -7.37 2.51 -29.86
N ASP A 135 -7.96 2.05 -28.75
CA ASP A 135 -9.41 1.90 -28.61
C ASP A 135 -10.10 3.19 -28.16
N PHE A 136 -9.42 4.03 -27.38
CA PHE A 136 -9.99 5.24 -26.78
C PHE A 136 -9.44 6.55 -27.34
N GLY A 137 -8.35 6.53 -28.14
CA GLY A 137 -7.74 7.76 -28.65
C GLY A 137 -7.12 8.63 -27.56
N ALA A 138 -6.55 8.01 -26.53
CA ALA A 138 -5.95 8.72 -25.40
C ALA A 138 -4.67 9.46 -25.79
N ILE A 139 -4.60 10.74 -25.42
CA ILE A 139 -3.44 11.61 -25.58
C ILE A 139 -2.56 11.46 -24.31
N PRO A 140 -1.31 10.99 -24.42
CA PRO A 140 -0.39 10.94 -23.27
C PRO A 140 0.13 12.33 -22.94
N PHE A 141 0.23 12.68 -21.66
CA PHE A 141 0.84 13.93 -21.19
C PHE A 141 2.16 13.60 -20.48
N PRO A 142 3.28 13.48 -21.21
CA PRO A 142 4.57 13.10 -20.62
C PRO A 142 5.14 14.13 -19.64
N HIS A 143 4.67 15.38 -19.67
CA HIS A 143 5.22 16.48 -18.89
C HIS A 143 4.28 16.98 -17.77
N LEU A 144 3.44 16.09 -17.22
CA LEU A 144 2.82 16.34 -15.91
C LEU A 144 3.88 16.30 -14.81
N ASN A 145 3.91 17.36 -14.01
CA ASN A 145 4.83 17.52 -12.88
C ASN A 145 4.05 17.56 -11.57
N LYS A 146 4.53 16.83 -10.55
CA LYS A 146 3.97 16.93 -9.19
C LYS A 146 4.28 18.30 -8.57
N ILE A 147 3.44 18.73 -7.63
CA ILE A 147 3.55 20.03 -6.95
C ILE A 147 3.87 19.89 -5.45
N GLY A 148 3.97 18.66 -4.94
CA GLY A 148 4.17 18.39 -3.52
C GLY A 148 4.73 17.00 -3.26
N ILE A 149 5.21 16.79 -2.03
CA ILE A 149 5.99 15.59 -1.71
C ILE A 149 5.21 14.28 -1.92
N ASN A 150 3.97 14.19 -1.44
CA ASN A 150 3.14 12.99 -1.38
C ASN A 150 1.69 13.26 -1.87
N SER A 151 0.80 12.29 -1.72
CA SER A 151 -0.55 12.29 -2.30
C SER A 151 -1.40 13.50 -1.96
N ARG A 152 -1.29 14.01 -0.72
CA ARG A 152 -2.16 15.08 -0.22
C ARG A 152 -1.96 16.44 -0.90
N PRO A 153 -0.76 17.05 -0.98
CA PRO A 153 -0.58 18.32 -1.70
C PRO A 153 -0.89 18.19 -3.19
N ASN A 154 -0.56 17.06 -3.83
CA ASN A 154 -0.89 16.81 -5.24
C ASN A 154 -2.41 16.73 -5.44
N GLY A 155 -3.10 15.92 -4.62
CA GLY A 155 -4.55 15.81 -4.57
C GLY A 155 -5.26 17.15 -4.31
N PHE A 156 -4.79 17.97 -3.37
CA PHE A 156 -5.35 19.31 -3.14
C PHE A 156 -5.15 20.23 -4.36
N GLY A 157 -4.05 20.06 -5.11
CA GLY A 157 -3.82 20.73 -6.39
C GLY A 157 -4.91 20.43 -7.42
N PHE A 158 -5.15 19.16 -7.74
CA PHE A 158 -6.10 18.79 -8.82
C PHE A 158 -7.56 18.60 -8.37
N LEU A 159 -7.85 18.45 -7.07
CA LEU A 159 -9.22 18.27 -6.55
C LEU A 159 -9.83 19.55 -5.98
N LEU A 160 -9.01 20.47 -5.48
CA LEU A 160 -9.44 21.74 -4.86
C LEU A 160 -8.83 23.00 -5.52
N GLY A 161 -7.80 22.85 -6.37
CA GLY A 161 -7.05 23.98 -6.90
C GLY A 161 -6.20 24.70 -5.84
N LYS A 162 -5.89 24.05 -4.72
CA LYS A 162 -5.31 24.71 -3.53
C LYS A 162 -3.87 24.34 -3.25
N GLN A 163 -3.06 25.35 -2.99
CA GLN A 163 -1.68 25.24 -2.55
C GLN A 163 -1.61 25.13 -1.02
N ILE A 164 -1.25 23.95 -0.50
CA ILE A 164 -1.22 23.67 0.95
C ILE A 164 0.14 23.88 1.65
N ARG A 165 1.15 24.36 0.93
CA ARG A 165 2.51 24.63 1.45
C ARG A 165 3.06 25.93 0.87
N ASN A 166 3.92 26.61 1.61
CA ASN A 166 4.67 27.73 1.06
C ASN A 166 5.73 27.22 0.06
N ILE A 167 5.89 27.93 -1.04
CA ILE A 167 7.04 27.82 -1.94
C ILE A 167 7.95 29.00 -1.58
N SER A 168 9.19 28.74 -1.19
CA SER A 168 10.14 29.80 -0.87
C SER A 168 10.70 30.43 -2.14
N LYS A 169 11.30 31.61 -1.98
CA LYS A 169 12.11 32.22 -3.03
C LYS A 169 13.32 31.34 -3.33
N SER A 170 13.65 31.20 -4.61
CA SER A 170 14.85 30.52 -5.11
C SER A 170 15.36 31.28 -6.36
N PRO A 171 16.52 30.93 -6.95
CA PRO A 171 17.04 31.60 -8.15
C PRO A 171 16.07 31.48 -9.35
N ILE A 172 15.23 30.45 -9.33
CA ILE A 172 14.26 30.12 -10.39
C ILE A 172 12.81 30.30 -9.93
N SER A 173 12.55 30.84 -8.72
CA SER A 173 11.17 31.06 -8.25
C SER A 173 11.00 32.30 -7.39
N VAL A 174 9.93 33.06 -7.67
CA VAL A 174 9.55 34.27 -6.91
C VAL A 174 8.94 33.96 -5.53
N GLY A 175 8.64 32.68 -5.26
CA GLY A 175 8.01 32.20 -4.04
C GLY A 175 6.50 32.50 -3.96
N TYR A 176 5.75 31.55 -3.42
CA TYR A 176 4.29 31.61 -3.32
C TYR A 176 3.84 31.22 -1.91
N ARG A 177 2.93 32.01 -1.33
CA ARG A 177 2.29 31.64 -0.06
C ARG A 177 1.26 30.53 -0.28
N SER A 178 1.15 29.65 0.72
CA SER A 178 0.03 28.73 0.90
C SER A 178 -1.30 29.49 0.89
N ASP A 179 -2.35 28.89 0.33
CA ASP A 179 -3.72 29.41 0.37
C ASP A 179 -4.32 29.33 1.80
N TYR A 180 -3.70 28.53 2.66
CA TYR A 180 -4.02 28.37 4.08
C TYR A 180 -2.97 29.06 4.96
N LYS A 181 -3.39 29.71 6.04
CA LYS A 181 -2.53 30.50 6.94
C LYS A 181 -1.53 29.66 7.73
N ASN A 182 -1.91 28.45 8.11
CA ASN A 182 -1.12 27.55 8.94
C ASN A 182 -1.58 26.09 8.78
N HIS A 183 -0.88 25.15 9.41
CA HIS A 183 -1.21 23.73 9.36
C HIS A 183 -2.61 23.40 9.91
N ASP A 184 -3.07 24.12 10.93
CA ASP A 184 -4.36 23.86 11.57
C ASP A 184 -5.53 24.19 10.64
N GLU A 185 -5.44 25.31 9.89
CA GLU A 185 -6.43 25.66 8.86
C GLU A 185 -6.42 24.65 7.70
N THR A 186 -5.26 24.10 7.33
CA THR A 186 -5.16 23.06 6.30
C THR A 186 -5.66 21.69 6.78
N CYS A 187 -5.47 21.34 8.06
CA CYS A 187 -5.64 19.97 8.57
C CYS A 187 -6.90 19.77 9.42
N PHE A 188 -7.26 20.74 10.27
CA PHE A 188 -8.34 20.56 11.24
C PHE A 188 -9.64 21.28 10.87
N LYS A 189 -9.58 22.32 10.03
CA LYS A 189 -10.77 22.90 9.40
C LYS A 189 -11.45 21.86 8.47
N PRO A 190 -12.78 21.70 8.51
CA PRO A 190 -13.51 20.92 7.51
C PRO A 190 -13.36 21.50 6.09
N LEU A 191 -13.31 20.62 5.10
CA LEU A 191 -13.21 20.99 3.68
C LEU A 191 -14.56 21.34 3.03
N ASP A 192 -15.67 21.26 3.79
CA ASP A 192 -17.04 21.52 3.33
C ASP A 192 -17.25 22.92 2.72
N ASP A 193 -16.51 23.92 3.21
CA ASP A 193 -16.61 25.31 2.72
C ASP A 193 -15.64 25.59 1.56
N ASP A 194 -14.74 24.66 1.24
CA ASP A 194 -13.80 24.79 0.13
C ASP A 194 -14.43 24.28 -1.17
N GLN A 195 -14.12 24.94 -2.28
CA GLN A 195 -14.62 24.53 -3.60
C GLN A 195 -13.79 23.35 -4.13
N HIS A 196 -14.45 22.22 -4.39
CA HIS A 196 -13.79 20.97 -4.77
C HIS A 196 -14.53 20.28 -5.93
N VAL A 197 -13.84 19.45 -6.70
CA VAL A 197 -14.39 18.82 -7.93
C VAL A 197 -15.76 18.15 -7.74
N PHE A 198 -16.00 17.46 -6.62
CA PHE A 198 -17.31 16.86 -6.36
C PHE A 198 -18.45 17.91 -6.26
N SER A 199 -18.23 19.06 -5.62
CA SER A 199 -19.25 20.12 -5.52
C SER A 199 -19.43 20.83 -6.85
N LEU A 200 -18.35 21.05 -7.62
CA LEU A 200 -18.42 21.56 -9.01
C LEU A 200 -19.34 20.70 -9.88
N PHE A 201 -19.02 19.42 -10.03
CA PHE A 201 -19.78 18.52 -10.91
C PHE A 201 -21.21 18.28 -10.39
N LYS A 202 -21.42 18.21 -9.07
CA LYS A 202 -22.75 18.11 -8.47
C LYS A 202 -23.61 19.35 -8.77
N ALA A 203 -23.04 20.55 -8.65
CA ALA A 203 -23.73 21.79 -9.03
C ALA A 203 -24.10 21.80 -10.52
N SER A 204 -23.22 21.29 -11.39
CA SER A 204 -23.47 21.13 -12.84
C SER A 204 -24.48 20.02 -13.17
N GLY A 205 -24.92 19.22 -12.19
CA GLY A 205 -25.99 18.22 -12.33
C GLY A 205 -25.50 16.79 -12.58
N TYR A 206 -24.22 16.53 -12.35
CA TYR A 206 -23.65 15.19 -12.41
C TYR A 206 -24.02 14.39 -11.16
N LYS A 207 -24.25 13.09 -11.35
CA LYS A 207 -24.12 12.12 -10.27
C LYS A 207 -22.66 11.87 -10.00
N ASN A 208 -22.26 11.72 -8.74
CA ASN A 208 -20.86 11.50 -8.42
C ASN A 208 -20.54 10.34 -7.45
N VAL A 209 -19.33 9.82 -7.56
CA VAL A 209 -18.81 8.76 -6.70
C VAL A 209 -17.35 9.00 -6.32
N TYR A 210 -17.00 8.66 -5.08
CA TYR A 210 -15.63 8.63 -4.57
C TYR A 210 -15.23 7.24 -4.07
N LEU A 211 -14.33 6.60 -4.82
CA LEU A 211 -13.85 5.24 -4.61
C LEU A 211 -12.36 5.26 -4.25
N GLU A 212 -12.03 5.25 -2.97
CA GLU A 212 -10.65 5.08 -2.48
C GLU A 212 -10.59 3.85 -1.58
N ASP A 213 -9.53 3.05 -1.73
CA ASP A 213 -9.33 1.80 -1.00
C ASP A 213 -8.69 1.98 0.38
N TRP A 214 -8.11 3.14 0.68
CA TRP A 214 -7.49 3.38 1.98
C TRP A 214 -8.48 3.94 3.02
N PHE A 215 -8.31 3.53 4.29
CA PHE A 215 -9.16 4.01 5.38
C PHE A 215 -8.87 5.47 5.77
N ALA A 216 -7.62 5.92 5.60
CA ALA A 216 -7.17 7.29 5.81
C ALA A 216 -6.92 7.88 4.42
N ASP A 217 -7.93 8.56 3.88
CA ASP A 217 -7.92 8.99 2.49
C ASP A 217 -7.09 10.27 2.27
N VAL A 218 -6.92 10.68 1.01
CA VAL A 218 -6.18 11.91 0.63
C VAL A 218 -6.61 13.17 1.41
N PHE A 219 -7.88 13.22 1.86
CA PHE A 219 -8.42 14.34 2.65
C PHE A 219 -8.19 14.22 4.16
N THR A 220 -8.04 12.99 4.68
CA THR A 220 -7.90 12.70 6.12
C THR A 220 -6.48 12.35 6.57
N TYR A 221 -5.56 12.09 5.65
CA TYR A 221 -4.15 11.80 5.94
C TYR A 221 -3.34 13.05 6.39
N PRO A 222 -2.38 12.94 7.35
CA PRO A 222 -2.12 11.79 8.21
C PRO A 222 -3.09 11.69 9.38
N ASN A 223 -3.54 12.83 9.91
CA ASN A 223 -4.52 12.88 10.99
C ASN A 223 -5.51 14.06 10.90
N CYS A 224 -5.91 14.42 9.67
CA CYS A 224 -6.71 15.59 9.37
C CYS A 224 -8.22 15.31 9.33
N THR A 225 -9.04 16.35 9.51
CA THR A 225 -10.51 16.29 9.60
C THR A 225 -11.15 15.80 8.31
N GLY A 226 -10.68 16.28 7.16
CA GLY A 226 -11.31 16.04 5.86
C GLY A 226 -12.69 16.68 5.77
N PHE A 227 -13.66 15.99 5.16
CA PHE A 227 -15.04 16.44 5.08
C PHE A 227 -15.83 16.13 6.36
N ALA A 228 -16.49 17.14 6.92
CA ALA A 228 -17.49 16.99 7.98
C ALA A 228 -18.80 16.43 7.43
N ARG A 229 -19.16 16.74 6.17
CA ARG A 229 -20.29 16.13 5.46
C ARG A 229 -19.81 15.58 4.11
N TYR A 230 -20.05 14.30 3.86
CA TYR A 230 -19.78 13.71 2.54
C TYR A 230 -20.88 14.16 1.58
N GLU A 231 -20.60 15.18 0.78
CA GLU A 231 -21.51 15.66 -0.26
C GLU A 231 -21.57 14.72 -1.48
N MET A 232 -20.69 13.72 -1.55
CA MET A 232 -20.67 12.77 -2.65
C MET A 232 -21.96 11.91 -2.68
N ASP A 233 -22.48 11.62 -3.87
CA ASP A 233 -23.68 10.78 -3.95
C ASP A 233 -23.39 9.34 -3.56
N HIS A 234 -22.18 8.84 -3.83
CA HIS A 234 -21.72 7.50 -3.48
C HIS A 234 -20.28 7.52 -2.97
N THR A 235 -19.95 6.63 -2.02
CA THR A 235 -18.56 6.46 -1.56
C THR A 235 -18.28 5.09 -0.96
N MET A 236 -17.04 4.61 -1.15
CA MET A 236 -16.53 3.41 -0.49
C MET A 236 -15.91 3.67 0.90
N LYS A 237 -15.85 4.92 1.36
CA LYS A 237 -15.34 5.27 2.69
C LYS A 237 -15.94 4.46 3.85
N PRO A 238 -17.27 4.16 3.91
CA PRO A 238 -17.82 3.35 4.99
C PRO A 238 -17.27 1.92 5.02
N PHE A 239 -17.01 1.33 3.85
CA PHE A 239 -16.48 -0.03 3.71
C PHE A 239 -15.05 -0.11 4.24
N PHE A 240 -14.15 0.74 3.72
CA PHE A 240 -12.73 0.69 4.09
C PHE A 240 -12.47 1.17 5.52
N LEU A 241 -13.25 2.13 6.03
CA LEU A 241 -13.20 2.52 7.44
C LEU A 241 -13.71 1.40 8.37
N ARG A 242 -14.80 0.70 8.03
CA ARG A 242 -15.30 -0.44 8.81
C ARG A 242 -14.31 -1.61 8.82
N LEU A 243 -13.68 -1.89 7.67
CA LEU A 243 -12.64 -2.92 7.51
C LEU A 243 -11.40 -2.58 8.35
N GLY A 244 -10.90 -1.34 8.25
CA GLY A 244 -9.76 -0.85 9.03
C GLY A 244 -10.02 -0.92 10.54
N LEU A 245 -11.21 -0.51 10.99
CA LEU A 245 -11.63 -0.63 12.40
C LEU A 245 -11.71 -2.09 12.87
N ASP A 246 -12.13 -3.03 12.01
CA ASP A 246 -12.16 -4.45 12.36
C ASP A 246 -10.75 -5.02 12.60
N LEU A 247 -9.83 -4.70 11.69
CA LEU A 247 -8.46 -5.19 11.77
C LEU A 247 -7.72 -4.57 12.96
N ARG A 248 -7.93 -3.28 13.25
CA ARG A 248 -7.41 -2.64 14.48
C ARG A 248 -7.91 -3.33 15.75
N ARG A 249 -9.21 -3.69 15.81
CA ARG A 249 -9.79 -4.44 16.94
C ARG A 249 -9.20 -5.85 17.12
N ARG A 250 -8.64 -6.43 16.06
CA ARG A 250 -7.91 -7.72 16.10
C ARG A 250 -6.44 -7.57 16.52
N GLY A 251 -5.98 -6.37 16.83
CA GLY A 251 -4.60 -6.09 17.24
C GLY A 251 -3.63 -5.87 16.08
N TYR A 252 -4.12 -5.69 14.84
CA TYR A 252 -3.26 -5.33 13.72
C TYR A 252 -2.94 -3.82 13.74
N ASP A 253 -1.65 -3.48 13.72
CA ASP A 253 -1.18 -2.12 13.49
C ASP A 253 -1.46 -1.65 12.05
N SER A 254 -1.26 -0.36 11.75
CA SER A 254 -1.52 0.22 10.42
C SER A 254 -0.73 -0.43 9.28
N THR A 255 0.52 -0.82 9.54
CA THR A 255 1.43 -1.42 8.55
C THR A 255 1.01 -2.86 8.26
N THR A 256 0.64 -3.61 9.29
CA THR A 256 0.12 -4.97 9.19
C THR A 256 -1.28 -4.99 8.59
N ILE A 257 -2.12 -3.99 8.85
CA ILE A 257 -3.39 -3.77 8.13
C ILE A 257 -3.11 -3.61 6.64
N ARG A 258 -2.29 -2.64 6.25
CA ARG A 258 -1.98 -2.38 4.83
C ARG A 258 -1.43 -3.62 4.12
N LYS A 259 -0.41 -4.27 4.70
CA LYS A 259 0.17 -5.52 4.18
C LYS A 259 -0.83 -6.68 4.13
N SER A 260 -1.74 -6.80 5.10
CA SER A 260 -2.79 -7.83 5.09
C SER A 260 -3.90 -7.52 4.11
N VAL A 261 -4.17 -6.25 3.83
CA VAL A 261 -5.14 -5.85 2.80
C VAL A 261 -4.55 -6.14 1.42
N GLN A 262 -3.33 -5.66 1.13
CA GLN A 262 -2.57 -5.96 -0.10
C GLN A 262 -2.40 -7.45 -0.39
N LYS A 263 -2.05 -8.27 0.61
CA LYS A 263 -1.80 -9.72 0.42
C LYS A 263 -3.03 -10.60 0.58
N GLY A 264 -4.07 -10.10 1.24
CA GLY A 264 -5.26 -10.87 1.63
C GLY A 264 -6.50 -10.58 0.80
N TYR A 265 -6.55 -9.44 0.11
CA TYR A 265 -7.66 -9.01 -0.73
C TYR A 265 -7.17 -8.54 -2.08
N LYS A 266 -7.81 -9.02 -3.13
CA LYS A 266 -7.80 -8.38 -4.43
C LYS A 266 -8.66 -7.11 -4.32
N ILE A 267 -8.08 -6.03 -3.84
CA ILE A 267 -8.76 -4.73 -3.65
C ILE A 267 -9.29 -4.18 -4.99
N ASP A 268 -8.60 -4.55 -6.04
CA ASP A 268 -8.93 -4.34 -7.43
C ASP A 268 -10.25 -5.07 -7.84
N GLU A 269 -10.60 -6.20 -7.23
CA GLU A 269 -11.94 -6.82 -7.29
C GLU A 269 -13.01 -6.06 -6.47
N ILE A 270 -12.66 -4.96 -5.79
CA ILE A 270 -13.60 -4.13 -5.01
C ILE A 270 -13.83 -2.78 -5.68
N LEU A 271 -12.77 -2.01 -5.98
CA LEU A 271 -12.93 -0.67 -6.55
C LEU A 271 -13.45 -0.69 -7.99
N ILE A 272 -12.89 -1.55 -8.86
CA ILE A 272 -13.28 -1.61 -10.28
C ILE A 272 -14.75 -2.04 -10.44
N PRO A 273 -15.24 -3.13 -9.80
CA PRO A 273 -16.66 -3.49 -9.89
C PRO A 273 -17.61 -2.44 -9.30
N GLN A 274 -17.20 -1.66 -8.30
CA GLN A 274 -18.01 -0.53 -7.80
C GLN A 274 -18.06 0.64 -8.78
N LEU A 275 -16.97 0.92 -9.52
CA LEU A 275 -17.02 1.87 -10.63
C LEU A 275 -17.96 1.36 -11.74
N GLU A 276 -17.86 0.09 -12.13
CA GLU A 276 -18.74 -0.52 -13.15
C GLU A 276 -20.23 -0.40 -12.78
N ARG A 277 -20.59 -0.73 -11.53
CA ARG A 277 -21.97 -0.59 -11.04
C ARG A 277 -22.43 0.86 -11.02
N PHE A 278 -21.54 1.82 -10.77
CA PHE A 278 -21.87 3.24 -10.82
C PHE A 278 -22.10 3.73 -12.25
N LEU A 279 -21.34 3.22 -13.23
CA LEU A 279 -21.61 3.44 -14.66
C LEU A 279 -23.00 2.94 -15.05
N ASP A 280 -23.42 1.78 -14.53
CA ASP A 280 -24.72 1.16 -14.84
C ASP A 280 -25.90 1.76 -14.07
N ALA A 281 -25.70 2.30 -12.87
CA ALA A 281 -26.78 2.81 -12.02
C ALA A 281 -27.48 4.07 -12.56
N TYR A 282 -26.79 4.86 -13.39
CA TYR A 282 -27.25 6.19 -13.83
C TYR A 282 -27.14 6.42 -15.35
N PRO A 283 -27.77 5.61 -16.21
CA PRO A 283 -27.71 5.80 -17.68
C PRO A 283 -28.29 7.16 -18.15
N ASP A 284 -29.11 7.79 -17.32
CA ASP A 284 -29.84 9.04 -17.53
C ASP A 284 -29.12 10.32 -17.02
N HIS A 285 -27.98 10.17 -16.33
CA HIS A 285 -27.21 11.29 -15.78
C HIS A 285 -25.75 11.28 -16.27
N PRO A 286 -25.11 12.46 -16.45
CA PRO A 286 -23.66 12.55 -16.58
C PRO A 286 -23.02 12.18 -15.24
N LYS A 287 -21.85 11.54 -15.30
CA LYS A 287 -21.19 10.90 -14.15
C LYS A 287 -19.85 11.54 -13.87
N PHE A 288 -19.57 11.87 -12.62
CA PHE A 288 -18.23 12.23 -12.15
C PHE A 288 -17.72 11.14 -11.22
N SER A 289 -16.61 10.49 -11.53
CA SER A 289 -16.01 9.50 -10.62
C SER A 289 -14.56 9.85 -10.31
N LEU A 290 -14.21 9.86 -9.03
CA LEU A 290 -12.82 9.77 -8.57
C LEU A 290 -12.58 8.35 -8.05
N THR A 291 -11.67 7.61 -8.69
CA THR A 291 -11.22 6.28 -8.23
C THR A 291 -9.73 6.34 -7.92
N TRP A 292 -9.35 6.05 -6.68
CA TRP A 292 -7.97 6.12 -6.17
C TRP A 292 -7.53 4.75 -5.67
N ASN A 293 -6.61 4.13 -6.42
CA ASN A 293 -6.06 2.81 -6.11
C ASN A 293 -4.76 2.98 -5.32
N THR A 294 -4.86 3.08 -4.00
CA THR A 294 -3.74 3.31 -3.08
C THR A 294 -2.94 2.04 -2.87
N TYR A 295 -3.61 0.96 -2.45
CA TYR A 295 -2.91 -0.24 -1.99
C TYR A 295 -2.18 -0.96 -3.12
N MET A 296 -2.61 -0.75 -4.36
CA MET A 296 -2.02 -1.35 -5.56
C MET A 296 -0.53 -1.07 -5.65
N ALA A 297 -0.10 0.20 -5.66
CA ALA A 297 1.30 0.55 -5.94
C ALA A 297 1.95 1.53 -4.94
N HIS A 298 1.22 2.12 -3.97
CA HIS A 298 1.78 3.11 -3.02
C HIS A 298 3.11 2.66 -2.36
N ASP A 299 3.25 1.37 -2.04
CA ASP A 299 4.44 0.80 -1.37
C ASP A 299 5.44 0.10 -2.30
N GLU A 300 4.97 -0.41 -3.45
CA GLU A 300 5.76 -1.25 -4.34
C GLU A 300 5.15 -1.27 -5.76
N ASN A 301 5.90 -0.77 -6.75
CA ASN A 301 5.42 -0.69 -8.14
C ASN A 301 5.35 -2.05 -8.86
N ASN A 302 5.84 -3.15 -8.27
CA ASN A 302 5.81 -4.48 -8.88
C ASN A 302 4.38 -5.04 -9.08
N ASN A 303 3.39 -4.51 -8.36
CA ASN A 303 1.99 -4.88 -8.56
C ASN A 303 1.37 -4.28 -9.83
N LEU A 304 1.97 -3.21 -10.41
CA LEU A 304 1.48 -2.62 -11.66
C LEU A 304 1.49 -3.63 -12.82
N PHE A 305 2.49 -4.52 -12.86
CA PHE A 305 2.57 -5.60 -13.84
C PHE A 305 1.41 -6.61 -13.75
N GLN A 306 0.80 -6.76 -12.57
CA GLN A 306 -0.40 -7.59 -12.38
C GLN A 306 -1.67 -6.81 -12.75
N ALA A 307 -1.69 -5.50 -12.50
CA ALA A 307 -2.79 -4.60 -12.80
C ALA A 307 -3.02 -4.38 -14.31
N ASP A 308 -2.01 -4.55 -15.16
CA ASP A 308 -2.11 -4.31 -16.61
C ASP A 308 -3.24 -5.09 -17.29
N ALA A 309 -3.30 -6.40 -17.07
CA ALA A 309 -4.36 -7.23 -17.65
C ALA A 309 -5.74 -6.81 -17.14
N LEU A 310 -5.83 -6.41 -15.86
CA LEU A 310 -7.08 -6.02 -15.25
C LEU A 310 -7.64 -4.70 -15.82
N PHE A 311 -6.79 -3.68 -15.97
CA PHE A 311 -7.22 -2.39 -16.52
C PHE A 311 -7.49 -2.49 -18.02
N ASN A 312 -6.67 -3.23 -18.79
CA ASN A 312 -6.96 -3.63 -20.17
C ASN A 312 -8.37 -4.22 -20.30
N ASP A 313 -8.70 -5.23 -19.50
CA ASP A 313 -9.98 -5.93 -19.56
C ASP A 313 -11.13 -5.01 -19.12
N PHE A 314 -10.91 -4.18 -18.09
CA PHE A 314 -11.88 -3.21 -17.60
C PHE A 314 -12.23 -2.14 -18.65
N PHE A 315 -11.24 -1.53 -19.29
CA PHE A 315 -11.49 -0.55 -20.35
C PHE A 315 -12.17 -1.22 -21.55
N THR A 316 -11.65 -2.37 -22.01
CA THR A 316 -12.21 -3.13 -23.14
C THR A 316 -13.70 -3.44 -22.92
N ARG A 317 -14.08 -4.00 -21.77
CA ARG A 317 -15.48 -4.39 -21.50
C ARG A 317 -16.42 -3.21 -21.24
N ASN A 318 -15.89 -2.05 -20.83
CA ASN A 318 -16.69 -0.83 -20.59
C ASN A 318 -16.61 0.21 -21.72
N LYS A 319 -15.96 -0.09 -22.86
CA LYS A 319 -15.76 0.84 -24.00
C LYS A 319 -17.03 1.61 -24.40
N LYS A 320 -18.19 0.93 -24.46
CA LYS A 320 -19.49 1.56 -24.75
C LYS A 320 -19.97 2.54 -23.67
N LYS A 321 -19.74 2.24 -22.39
CA LYS A 321 -20.14 3.10 -21.26
C LYS A 321 -19.30 4.39 -21.21
N PHE A 322 -18.06 4.31 -21.67
CA PHE A 322 -17.10 5.40 -21.67
C PHE A 322 -17.11 6.28 -22.94
N HIS A 323 -17.75 5.88 -24.04
CA HIS A 323 -17.72 6.56 -25.34
C HIS A 323 -17.96 8.09 -25.30
N ASN A 324 -18.92 8.57 -24.48
CA ASN A 324 -19.15 10.02 -24.27
C ASN A 324 -18.59 10.48 -22.92
N SER A 325 -17.30 10.25 -22.68
CA SER A 325 -16.63 10.62 -21.42
C SER A 325 -15.23 11.16 -21.61
N PHE A 326 -14.84 12.10 -20.75
CA PHE A 326 -13.44 12.36 -20.45
C PHE A 326 -12.92 11.28 -19.50
N ILE A 327 -11.70 10.78 -19.75
CA ILE A 327 -11.01 9.87 -18.83
C ILE A 327 -9.62 10.44 -18.56
N PHE A 328 -9.27 10.56 -17.28
CA PHE A 328 -7.95 10.95 -16.80
C PHE A 328 -7.37 9.73 -16.07
N PHE A 329 -6.53 8.95 -16.77
CA PHE A 329 -5.83 7.81 -16.19
C PHE A 329 -4.43 8.27 -15.77
N MET A 330 -4.17 8.34 -14.47
CA MET A 330 -3.04 9.11 -13.94
C MET A 330 -2.41 8.55 -12.66
N GLY A 331 -1.26 9.09 -12.29
CA GLY A 331 -0.72 9.06 -10.95
C GLY A 331 -0.82 10.42 -10.27
N ASP A 332 -0.72 10.45 -8.95
CA ASP A 332 -0.61 11.66 -8.14
C ASP A 332 0.86 12.11 -7.97
N HIS A 333 1.76 11.12 -7.85
CA HIS A 333 3.22 11.20 -7.91
C HIS A 333 3.77 9.83 -8.41
N GLY A 334 5.08 9.73 -8.68
CA GLY A 334 5.76 8.45 -8.86
C GLY A 334 6.13 7.78 -7.53
N MET A 335 6.98 6.74 -7.57
CA MET A 335 7.38 6.00 -6.37
C MET A 335 8.32 6.83 -5.48
N ARG A 336 7.86 7.14 -4.26
CA ARG A 336 8.55 8.01 -3.29
C ARG A 336 9.56 7.32 -2.38
N PHE A 337 9.69 6.00 -2.46
CA PHE A 337 10.49 5.21 -1.52
C PHE A 337 11.25 4.07 -2.23
N GLY A 338 12.10 3.37 -1.47
CA GLY A 338 12.89 2.25 -1.97
C GLY A 338 14.12 2.67 -2.80
N ASP A 339 14.90 1.68 -3.22
CA ASP A 339 16.22 1.93 -3.80
C ASP A 339 16.19 2.63 -5.16
N ILE A 340 15.17 2.40 -5.98
CA ILE A 340 15.02 3.07 -7.28
C ILE A 340 14.91 4.59 -7.08
N ARG A 341 14.15 5.04 -6.07
CA ARG A 341 13.97 6.46 -5.72
C ARG A 341 15.25 7.16 -5.25
N ARG A 342 16.27 6.40 -4.84
CA ARG A 342 17.60 6.94 -4.47
C ARG A 342 18.45 7.29 -5.70
N THR A 343 18.04 6.89 -6.90
CA THR A 343 18.72 7.23 -8.16
C THR A 343 18.17 8.52 -8.76
N MET A 344 19.00 9.26 -9.51
CA MET A 344 18.57 10.48 -10.22
C MET A 344 17.36 10.23 -11.15
N ILE A 345 17.31 9.06 -11.79
CA ILE A 345 16.17 8.65 -12.62
C ILE A 345 14.93 8.49 -11.73
N GLY A 346 15.02 7.79 -10.60
CA GLY A 346 13.90 7.60 -9.68
C GLY A 346 13.35 8.91 -9.07
N GLU A 347 14.18 9.95 -8.92
CA GLU A 347 13.68 11.29 -8.51
C GLU A 347 12.85 11.97 -9.60
N LEU A 348 13.27 11.81 -10.87
CA LEU A 348 12.52 12.29 -12.03
C LEU A 348 11.22 11.48 -12.18
N GLU A 349 11.25 10.17 -11.98
CA GLU A 349 10.04 9.32 -12.00
C GLU A 349 9.06 9.73 -10.89
N ASP A 350 9.54 9.93 -9.66
CA ASP A 350 8.76 10.45 -8.55
C ASP A 350 8.09 11.79 -8.90
N SER A 351 8.84 12.69 -9.53
CA SER A 351 8.37 14.04 -9.87
C SER A 351 7.48 14.11 -11.12
N ASN A 352 7.44 13.03 -11.92
CA ASN A 352 6.70 12.92 -13.18
C ASN A 352 5.59 11.84 -13.09
N PRO A 353 4.46 12.13 -12.41
CA PRO A 353 3.31 11.24 -12.38
C PRO A 353 2.78 10.94 -13.79
N ALA A 354 2.22 9.74 -13.95
CA ALA A 354 1.57 9.37 -15.20
C ALA A 354 0.35 10.23 -15.50
N LEU A 355 0.08 10.48 -16.78
CA LEU A 355 -1.20 11.03 -17.24
C LEU A 355 -1.48 10.61 -18.70
N MET A 356 -2.67 10.05 -18.91
CA MET A 356 -3.28 9.85 -20.22
C MET A 356 -4.71 10.41 -20.20
N VAL A 357 -5.04 11.25 -21.17
CA VAL A 357 -6.33 11.94 -21.28
C VAL A 357 -7.10 11.41 -22.49
N VAL A 358 -8.28 10.87 -22.25
CA VAL A 358 -9.28 10.56 -23.29
C VAL A 358 -10.25 11.73 -23.38
N LEU A 359 -10.44 12.26 -24.59
CA LEU A 359 -11.54 13.19 -24.90
C LEU A 359 -12.78 12.40 -25.36
N PRO A 360 -14.02 12.83 -25.04
CA PRO A 360 -15.25 12.22 -25.53
C PRO A 360 -15.26 12.10 -27.06
N GLU A 361 -15.83 11.04 -27.63
CA GLU A 361 -15.81 10.83 -29.09
C GLU A 361 -16.57 11.92 -29.88
N THR A 362 -17.55 12.55 -29.24
CA THR A 362 -18.24 13.75 -29.73
C THR A 362 -17.30 14.95 -29.86
N ILE A 363 -16.41 15.15 -28.89
CA ILE A 363 -15.43 16.24 -28.83
C ILE A 363 -14.25 15.98 -29.77
N ARG A 364 -13.82 14.72 -29.96
CA ARG A 364 -12.76 14.34 -30.90
C ARG A 364 -13.05 14.69 -32.37
N LYS A 365 -14.28 15.07 -32.70
CA LYS A 365 -14.67 15.57 -34.04
C LYS A 365 -14.26 17.02 -34.29
N ASN A 366 -13.94 17.78 -33.24
CA ASN A 366 -13.36 19.11 -33.36
C ASN A 366 -11.83 18.97 -33.44
N SER A 367 -11.28 19.00 -34.66
CA SER A 367 -9.84 18.86 -34.89
C SER A 367 -9.03 19.99 -34.25
N GLU A 368 -9.50 21.23 -34.29
CA GLU A 368 -8.80 22.39 -33.69
C GLU A 368 -8.62 22.23 -32.18
N LEU A 369 -9.64 21.72 -31.48
CA LEU A 369 -9.55 21.40 -30.06
C LEU A 369 -8.64 20.19 -29.80
N VAL A 370 -8.70 19.14 -30.63
CA VAL A 370 -7.79 17.98 -30.50
C VAL A 370 -6.33 18.42 -30.72
N ASP A 371 -6.05 19.22 -31.74
CA ASP A 371 -4.73 19.76 -32.05
C ASP A 371 -4.22 20.66 -30.92
N THR A 372 -5.10 21.46 -30.31
CA THR A 372 -4.78 22.26 -29.11
C THR A 372 -4.39 21.36 -27.93
N VAL A 373 -5.16 20.29 -27.66
CA VAL A 373 -4.87 19.36 -26.55
C VAL A 373 -3.57 18.58 -26.80
N VAL A 374 -3.26 18.22 -28.05
CA VAL A 374 -1.99 17.57 -28.45
C VAL A 374 -0.81 18.56 -28.35
N GLN A 375 -0.96 19.81 -28.76
CA GLN A 375 0.07 20.84 -28.56
C GLN A 375 0.31 21.13 -27.07
N ASN A 376 -0.72 21.00 -26.23
CA ASN A 376 -0.63 21.14 -24.79
C ASN A 376 -0.03 19.90 -24.09
N SER A 377 -0.08 18.71 -24.69
CA SER A 377 0.50 17.49 -24.08
C SER A 377 2.02 17.48 -24.07
N GLU A 378 2.63 18.13 -25.06
CA GLU A 378 4.08 18.31 -25.17
C GLU A 378 4.61 19.46 -24.31
N GLN A 379 3.78 20.07 -23.47
CA GLN A 379 4.16 21.17 -22.58
C GLN A 379 4.13 20.78 -21.11
N LEU A 380 4.96 21.44 -20.31
CA LEU A 380 4.92 21.32 -18.86
C LEU A 380 3.54 21.70 -18.33
N ILE A 381 2.93 20.80 -17.56
CA ILE A 381 1.68 21.02 -16.81
C ILE A 381 1.80 20.57 -15.35
N SER A 382 0.91 21.10 -14.53
CA SER A 382 0.84 20.87 -13.09
C SER A 382 -0.53 20.33 -12.70
N HIS A 383 -0.65 19.81 -11.47
CA HIS A 383 -1.94 19.45 -10.90
C HIS A 383 -2.94 20.62 -10.81
N TYR A 384 -2.49 21.89 -10.82
CA TYR A 384 -3.39 23.05 -10.88
C TYR A 384 -4.04 23.24 -12.26
N ASP A 385 -3.33 22.88 -13.34
CA ASP A 385 -3.90 22.91 -14.71
C ASP A 385 -4.99 21.83 -14.87
N LEU A 386 -4.84 20.69 -14.19
CA LEU A 386 -5.89 19.66 -14.13
C LEU A 386 -7.14 20.17 -13.40
N PHE A 387 -7.01 20.87 -12.27
CA PHE A 387 -8.17 21.49 -11.61
C PHE A 387 -8.85 22.54 -12.49
N ALA A 388 -8.07 23.40 -13.16
CA ALA A 388 -8.60 24.36 -14.11
C ALA A 388 -9.35 23.68 -15.27
N THR A 389 -8.84 22.55 -15.76
CA THR A 389 -9.49 21.70 -16.76
C THR A 389 -10.83 21.14 -16.24
N PHE A 390 -10.89 20.68 -14.99
CA PHE A 390 -12.14 20.17 -14.40
C PHE A 390 -13.18 21.28 -14.18
N VAL A 391 -12.75 22.50 -13.82
CA VAL A 391 -13.61 23.70 -13.75
C VAL A 391 -14.21 24.05 -15.11
N ASP A 392 -13.39 24.01 -16.16
CA ASP A 392 -13.77 24.26 -17.56
C ASP A 392 -14.80 23.22 -18.05
N ILE A 393 -14.52 21.91 -17.90
CA ILE A 393 -15.46 20.84 -18.26
C ILE A 393 -16.78 20.95 -17.48
N ALA A 394 -16.72 21.28 -16.19
CA ALA A 394 -17.92 21.49 -15.38
C ALA A 394 -18.71 22.76 -15.77
N ASN A 395 -18.16 23.64 -16.61
CA ASN A 395 -18.66 24.99 -16.91
C ASN A 395 -18.93 25.81 -15.63
N ALA A 396 -18.09 25.63 -14.61
CA ALA A 396 -18.35 26.13 -13.27
C ALA A 396 -18.01 27.63 -13.13
N LYS A 397 -18.86 28.34 -12.37
CA LYS A 397 -18.64 29.72 -11.91
C LYS A 397 -18.73 29.74 -10.39
N HIS A 398 -18.24 30.79 -9.72
CA HIS A 398 -18.55 30.97 -8.29
C HIS A 398 -20.06 31.08 -8.08
N ASN A 399 -20.53 30.71 -6.88
CA ASN A 399 -21.93 30.82 -6.46
C ASN A 399 -22.55 32.23 -6.63
N ASN A 400 -21.71 33.27 -6.75
CA ASN A 400 -22.10 34.66 -6.97
C ASN A 400 -21.90 35.14 -8.43
N GLY A 401 -21.78 34.22 -9.39
CA GLY A 401 -21.63 34.52 -10.82
C GLY A 401 -20.25 35.02 -11.28
N LYS A 402 -19.28 35.18 -10.36
CA LYS A 402 -17.90 35.58 -10.67
C LYS A 402 -17.07 34.42 -11.21
N GLU A 403 -16.06 34.74 -12.00
CA GLU A 403 -15.05 33.80 -12.48
C GLU A 403 -14.15 33.31 -11.35
N LEU A 404 -13.70 32.06 -11.45
CA LEU A 404 -12.90 31.39 -10.42
C LEU A 404 -11.44 31.84 -10.48
N VAL A 405 -10.85 32.15 -9.32
CA VAL A 405 -9.41 32.39 -9.23
C VAL A 405 -8.69 31.04 -9.23
N LEU A 406 -8.02 30.73 -10.35
CA LEU A 406 -7.33 29.46 -10.59
C LEU A 406 -5.81 29.67 -10.59
N HIS A 407 -5.07 28.69 -10.07
CA HIS A 407 -3.59 28.69 -10.09
C HIS A 407 -2.99 28.09 -11.37
N GLY A 408 -3.80 27.47 -12.22
CA GLY A 408 -3.39 26.85 -13.49
C GLY A 408 -4.39 27.17 -14.62
N SER A 409 -4.15 26.60 -15.80
CA SER A 409 -4.97 26.84 -17.00
C SER A 409 -5.54 25.53 -17.56
N SER A 410 -6.72 25.57 -18.18
CA SER A 410 -7.35 24.39 -18.78
C SER A 410 -6.50 23.85 -19.94
N ILE A 411 -6.23 22.54 -19.97
CA ILE A 411 -5.51 21.89 -21.09
C ILE A 411 -6.36 21.81 -22.37
N LEU A 412 -7.64 22.17 -22.30
CA LEU A 412 -8.57 22.28 -23.43
C LEU A 412 -8.46 23.64 -24.16
N GLN A 413 -7.61 24.55 -23.68
CA GLN A 413 -7.39 25.88 -24.22
C GLN A 413 -5.89 26.14 -24.39
N THR A 414 -5.50 27.09 -25.24
CA THR A 414 -4.08 27.43 -25.46
C THR A 414 -3.38 27.81 -24.16
N LEU A 415 -2.36 27.05 -23.74
CA LEU A 415 -1.67 27.28 -22.47
C LEU A 415 -0.83 28.58 -22.49
N PRO A 416 -0.91 29.44 -21.45
CA PRO A 416 -0.12 30.68 -21.38
C PRO A 416 1.40 30.47 -21.35
N GLN A 417 2.13 31.25 -22.15
CA GLN A 417 3.59 31.11 -22.32
C GLN A 417 4.42 32.19 -21.60
N PRO A 418 5.69 31.90 -21.25
CA PRO A 418 6.31 30.56 -21.16
C PRO A 418 5.74 29.72 -20.02
N ARG A 419 5.87 28.39 -20.15
CA ARG A 419 5.56 27.37 -19.12
C ARG A 419 6.83 27.02 -18.34
N THR A 420 7.01 27.61 -17.16
CA THR A 420 8.17 27.39 -16.27
C THR A 420 7.72 26.89 -14.90
N CYS A 421 8.56 26.14 -14.18
CA CYS A 421 8.21 25.61 -12.85
C CYS A 421 7.68 26.68 -11.89
N ASP A 422 8.27 27.89 -11.89
CA ASP A 422 7.76 29.04 -11.11
C ASP A 422 6.29 29.38 -11.43
N ARG A 423 5.99 29.64 -12.72
CA ARG A 423 4.65 30.03 -13.16
C ARG A 423 3.59 28.98 -12.91
N LEU A 424 3.99 27.70 -12.95
CA LEU A 424 3.14 26.56 -12.62
C LEU A 424 3.10 26.25 -11.11
N ARG A 425 3.78 27.03 -10.27
CA ARG A 425 3.92 26.82 -8.83
C ARG A 425 4.41 25.41 -8.47
N ILE A 426 5.35 24.91 -9.28
CA ILE A 426 6.10 23.68 -9.03
C ILE A 426 7.31 24.07 -8.17
N PRO A 427 7.42 23.56 -6.93
CA PRO A 427 8.60 23.76 -6.10
C PRO A 427 9.88 23.25 -6.78
N ILE A 428 11.02 23.90 -6.53
CA ILE A 428 12.32 23.53 -7.14
C ILE A 428 12.68 22.06 -6.90
N GLU A 429 12.33 21.54 -5.72
CA GLU A 429 12.54 20.14 -5.32
C GLU A 429 11.80 19.10 -6.16
N PHE A 430 10.80 19.51 -6.94
CA PHE A 430 10.02 18.63 -7.82
C PHE A 430 10.12 19.05 -9.29
N CYS A 431 10.84 20.12 -9.62
CA CYS A 431 10.90 20.65 -10.98
C CYS A 431 11.63 19.68 -11.93
N THR A 432 10.92 19.14 -12.91
CA THR A 432 11.49 18.23 -13.92
C THR A 432 12.18 18.94 -15.10
N CYS A 433 12.15 20.28 -15.16
CA CYS A 433 12.91 21.04 -16.16
C CYS A 433 14.42 20.82 -15.96
N ILE A 434 15.02 20.06 -16.88
CA ILE A 434 16.47 19.84 -16.89
C ILE A 434 17.13 21.12 -17.44
N TYR A 435 17.63 21.94 -16.53
CA TYR A 435 18.53 23.04 -16.85
C TYR A 435 19.81 22.51 -17.54
N PRO A 436 20.48 23.31 -18.40
CA PRO A 436 21.75 22.90 -19.01
C PRO A 436 22.77 22.51 -17.94
N LYS A 437 23.16 21.23 -17.95
CA LYS A 437 24.12 20.67 -17.00
C LYS A 437 25.53 21.11 -17.40
N LEU A 438 26.17 21.91 -16.55
CA LEU A 438 27.49 22.50 -16.83
C LEU A 438 28.62 21.49 -16.60
N SER A 439 28.47 20.64 -15.58
CA SER A 439 29.44 19.62 -15.24
C SER A 439 28.74 18.34 -14.74
N GLN A 440 29.30 17.17 -15.06
CA GLN A 440 28.81 15.88 -14.56
C GLN A 440 29.43 15.61 -13.19
N SER A 441 28.62 15.13 -12.23
CA SER A 441 29.02 14.80 -10.85
C SER A 441 30.45 14.26 -10.76
N THR A 442 31.38 15.11 -10.34
CA THR A 442 32.72 14.69 -9.95
C THR A 442 32.61 14.02 -8.59
N THR A 443 33.09 12.79 -8.48
CA THR A 443 33.17 12.05 -7.21
C THR A 443 34.25 12.60 -6.26
N SER A 444 34.84 13.77 -6.57
CA SER A 444 35.86 14.40 -5.76
C SER A 444 35.24 15.22 -4.64
N VAL A 445 35.61 14.84 -3.41
CA VAL A 445 35.48 15.68 -2.23
C VAL A 445 36.46 16.84 -2.34
N ASN A 446 36.15 17.82 -3.20
CA ASN A 446 36.87 19.08 -3.28
C ASN A 446 36.37 20.04 -2.18
N ALA A 447 37.17 21.07 -1.86
CA ALA A 447 36.85 22.01 -0.78
C ALA A 447 35.52 22.76 -1.01
N GLU A 448 35.13 22.95 -2.28
CA GLU A 448 33.88 23.61 -2.66
C GLU A 448 32.64 22.75 -2.34
N SER A 449 32.66 21.47 -2.70
CA SER A 449 31.61 20.50 -2.34
C SER A 449 31.44 20.38 -0.82
N GLN A 450 32.54 20.34 -0.06
CA GLN A 450 32.49 20.36 1.40
C GLN A 450 31.90 21.67 1.95
N LEU A 451 32.27 22.83 1.38
CA LEU A 451 31.76 24.13 1.80
C LEU A 451 30.25 24.26 1.54
N ILE A 452 29.76 23.85 0.37
CA ILE A 452 28.33 23.88 0.04
C ILE A 452 27.57 22.94 0.99
N ALA A 453 28.02 21.69 1.15
CA ALA A 453 27.37 20.73 2.05
C ALA A 453 27.38 21.20 3.52
N SER A 454 28.45 21.84 3.99
CA SER A 454 28.53 22.40 5.35
C SER A 454 27.54 23.55 5.55
N LYS A 455 27.44 24.48 4.59
CA LYS A 455 26.42 25.55 4.63
C LYS A 455 25.00 24.99 4.58
N LEU A 456 24.77 23.91 3.84
CA LEU A 456 23.47 23.23 3.80
C LEU A 456 23.13 22.62 5.16
N VAL A 457 24.06 21.90 5.81
CA VAL A 457 23.93 21.37 7.18
C VAL A 457 23.63 22.48 8.19
N GLU A 458 24.39 23.58 8.16
CA GLU A 458 24.16 24.76 9.00
C GLU A 458 22.73 25.32 8.83
N ASN A 459 22.24 25.36 7.59
CA ASN A 459 20.89 25.80 7.29
C ASN A 459 19.81 24.79 7.76
N ILE A 460 20.07 23.47 7.73
CA ILE A 460 19.17 22.48 8.37
C ILE A 460 19.07 22.76 9.87
N ASN A 461 20.21 22.96 10.53
CA ASN A 461 20.26 23.21 11.98
C ASN A 461 19.50 24.50 12.34
N LYS A 462 19.64 25.58 11.57
CA LYS A 462 18.84 26.82 11.77
C LYS A 462 17.34 26.60 11.62
N VAL A 463 16.91 25.74 10.70
CA VAL A 463 15.48 25.38 10.56
C VAL A 463 15.00 24.55 11.75
N ILE A 464 15.82 23.63 12.26
CA ILE A 464 15.54 22.85 13.48
C ILE A 464 15.45 23.76 14.71
N GLU A 465 16.42 24.66 14.90
CA GLU A 465 16.48 25.62 16.02
C GLU A 465 15.31 26.61 16.02
N ALA A 466 14.85 27.04 14.84
CA ALA A 466 13.72 27.95 14.70
C ALA A 466 12.35 27.28 14.92
N ASP A 467 12.27 25.95 14.85
CA ASP A 467 11.02 25.21 15.02
C ASP A 467 10.74 24.91 16.51
N LYS A 468 9.54 25.30 16.96
CA LYS A 468 9.11 25.19 18.36
C LYS A 468 9.08 23.77 18.92
N LEU A 469 9.00 22.75 18.07
CA LEU A 469 9.02 21.34 18.46
C LEU A 469 10.40 20.74 18.25
N LEU A 470 11.00 20.93 17.06
CA LEU A 470 12.23 20.22 16.67
C LEU A 470 13.43 20.60 17.54
N HIS A 471 13.60 21.87 17.93
CA HIS A 471 14.74 22.32 18.73
C HIS A 471 14.86 21.66 20.12
N HIS A 472 13.78 21.03 20.61
CA HIS A 472 13.77 20.29 21.88
C HIS A 472 14.01 18.78 21.73
N ILE A 473 13.92 18.23 20.51
CA ILE A 473 13.93 16.77 20.27
C ILE A 473 14.99 16.32 19.24
N CYS A 474 15.62 17.26 18.53
CA CYS A 474 16.65 16.99 17.54
C CYS A 474 18.01 17.49 18.00
N VAL A 475 19.04 16.66 17.82
CA VAL A 475 20.45 17.05 17.99
C VAL A 475 20.93 17.75 16.70
N PRO A 476 21.78 18.80 16.78
CA PRO A 476 22.36 19.43 15.60
C PRO A 476 23.10 18.43 14.71
N LEU A 477 22.86 18.51 13.40
CA LEU A 477 23.51 17.69 12.39
C LEU A 477 24.94 18.18 12.12
N MET A 478 25.82 17.23 11.83
CA MET A 478 27.22 17.44 11.43
C MET A 478 27.49 16.74 10.10
N LEU A 479 28.16 17.40 9.15
CA LEU A 479 28.49 16.80 7.85
C LEU A 479 29.36 15.53 8.02
N ASN A 480 28.96 14.42 7.40
CA ASN A 480 29.69 13.16 7.46
C ASN A 480 30.79 13.11 6.39
N LEU A 481 31.97 13.66 6.72
CA LEU A 481 33.14 13.71 5.84
C LEU A 481 33.71 12.33 5.43
N ASN A 482 33.27 11.24 6.06
CA ASN A 482 33.64 9.87 5.67
C ASN A 482 32.82 9.31 4.50
N THR A 483 31.93 10.14 3.91
CA THR A 483 31.04 9.74 2.81
C THR A 483 31.20 10.64 1.60
N SER A 484 30.88 10.11 0.42
CA SER A 484 30.90 10.86 -0.84
C SER A 484 29.90 12.02 -0.81
N ILE A 485 30.36 13.21 -1.15
CA ILE A 485 29.49 14.34 -1.49
C ILE A 485 29.33 14.34 -3.01
N LEU A 486 28.10 14.34 -3.50
CA LEU A 486 27.80 14.43 -4.94
C LEU A 486 27.25 15.82 -5.24
N VAL A 487 27.78 16.47 -6.27
CA VAL A 487 27.35 17.81 -6.70
C VAL A 487 27.03 17.76 -8.19
N ASP A 488 25.77 18.02 -8.55
CA ASP A 488 25.39 18.30 -9.94
C ASP A 488 25.20 19.80 -10.13
N GLU A 489 25.82 20.36 -11.17
CA GLU A 489 25.84 21.80 -11.45
C GLU A 489 25.01 22.17 -12.68
N PHE A 490 24.17 23.20 -12.55
CA PHE A 490 23.22 23.62 -13.56
C PHE A 490 23.22 25.15 -13.75
N GLN A 491 23.21 25.61 -15.01
CA GLN A 491 23.01 27.03 -15.31
C GLN A 491 21.51 27.35 -15.25
N ALA A 492 21.08 28.18 -14.29
CA ALA A 492 19.69 28.63 -14.21
C ALA A 492 19.43 29.85 -15.10
N ASP A 493 20.38 30.79 -15.13
CA ASP A 493 20.44 31.97 -15.99
C ASP A 493 21.91 32.42 -16.11
N ASN A 494 22.24 33.32 -17.04
CA ASN A 494 23.61 33.77 -17.38
C ASN A 494 24.49 34.22 -16.20
N ASN A 495 23.87 34.60 -15.08
CA ASN A 495 24.51 35.08 -13.85
C ASN A 495 24.28 34.18 -12.61
N TYR A 496 23.52 33.08 -12.74
CA TYR A 496 23.14 32.20 -11.64
C TYR A 496 23.37 30.72 -11.93
N THR A 497 24.12 30.08 -11.05
CA THR A 497 24.35 28.63 -11.03
C THR A 497 23.59 27.99 -9.86
N VAL A 498 22.97 26.84 -10.11
CA VAL A 498 22.29 26.02 -9.09
C VAL A 498 23.02 24.70 -8.93
N TYR A 499 23.29 24.34 -7.68
CA TYR A 499 23.97 23.11 -7.29
C TYR A 499 22.99 22.17 -6.59
N PHE A 500 22.86 20.95 -7.08
CA PHE A 500 22.08 19.89 -6.46
C PHE A 500 23.07 19.02 -5.69
N VAL A 501 23.13 19.17 -4.37
CA VAL A 501 24.17 18.55 -3.54
C VAL A 501 23.59 17.43 -2.69
N THR A 502 24.07 16.20 -2.88
CA THR A 502 23.76 15.04 -2.04
C THR A 502 24.90 14.78 -1.05
N PHE A 503 24.59 14.64 0.23
CA PHE A 503 25.57 14.43 1.31
C PHE A 503 24.95 13.63 2.46
N ASN A 504 25.78 13.06 3.35
CA ASN A 504 25.30 12.46 4.60
C ASN A 504 25.65 13.34 5.81
N ALA A 505 24.87 13.22 6.88
CA ALA A 505 25.12 13.88 8.16
C ALA A 505 24.97 12.91 9.34
N ASN A 506 25.65 13.25 10.44
CA ASN A 506 25.61 12.57 11.73
C ASN A 506 24.91 13.47 12.76
N PRO A 507 24.28 12.91 13.82
CA PRO A 507 24.10 11.48 14.10
C PRO A 507 23.10 10.81 13.13
N GLY A 508 23.02 9.48 13.18
CA GLY A 508 22.06 8.69 12.41
C GLY A 508 22.47 8.36 10.96
N ASN A 509 23.58 8.90 10.45
CA ASN A 509 24.05 8.72 9.06
C ASN A 509 22.95 9.00 8.01
N GLY A 510 22.06 9.95 8.31
CA GLY A 510 21.01 10.39 7.40
C GLY A 510 21.64 10.97 6.13
N SER A 511 21.11 10.61 4.97
CA SER A 511 21.51 11.22 3.71
C SER A 511 20.50 12.31 3.33
N TYR A 512 20.92 13.30 2.55
CA TYR A 512 20.16 14.52 2.26
C TYR A 512 20.53 15.01 0.86
N ARG A 513 19.60 15.65 0.14
CA ARG A 513 19.91 16.48 -1.05
C ARG A 513 19.19 17.80 -0.96
N ALA A 514 19.90 18.84 -1.33
CA ALA A 514 19.36 20.19 -1.30
C ALA A 514 19.97 21.01 -2.42
N TYR A 515 19.38 22.20 -2.62
CA TYR A 515 19.76 23.11 -3.68
C TYR A 515 20.45 24.33 -3.08
N ALA A 516 21.64 24.64 -3.59
CA ALA A 516 22.34 25.89 -3.29
C ALA A 516 22.42 26.73 -4.58
N GLY A 517 22.33 28.05 -4.44
CA GLY A 517 22.57 28.97 -5.55
C GLY A 517 23.87 29.73 -5.37
N ARG A 518 24.51 30.08 -6.48
CA ARG A 518 25.62 31.02 -6.51
C ARG A 518 25.37 32.06 -7.60
N GLN A 519 25.46 33.33 -7.22
CA GLN A 519 25.57 34.41 -8.18
C GLN A 519 27.04 34.54 -8.60
N LYS A 520 27.28 34.91 -9.86
CA LYS A 520 28.62 34.89 -10.50
C LYS A 520 29.76 35.54 -9.70
N ASP A 521 29.42 36.54 -8.88
CA ASP A 521 30.38 37.38 -8.12
C ASP A 521 30.22 37.29 -6.58
N ASP A 522 29.44 36.35 -6.04
CA ASP A 522 29.08 36.33 -4.60
C ASP A 522 29.22 34.95 -3.92
N ASN A 523 29.13 34.96 -2.59
CA ASN A 523 29.09 33.80 -1.71
C ASN A 523 27.88 32.88 -2.01
N PHE A 524 28.07 31.56 -1.81
CA PHE A 524 26.96 30.60 -1.86
C PHE A 524 25.78 31.03 -0.96
N THR A 525 24.61 31.13 -1.58
CA THR A 525 23.31 31.36 -0.94
C THR A 525 22.58 30.02 -0.84
N THR A 526 22.35 29.56 0.38
CA THR A 526 21.54 28.36 0.66
C THR A 526 20.08 28.73 0.77
N TYR A 527 19.19 27.93 0.19
CA TYR A 527 17.75 28.17 0.25
C TYR A 527 17.11 27.27 1.32
N PRO A 528 16.08 27.76 2.04
CA PRO A 528 15.49 27.05 3.17
C PRO A 528 14.69 25.78 2.79
N GLN A 529 14.43 25.57 1.50
CA GLN A 529 13.73 24.38 1.00
C GLN A 529 14.71 23.21 0.78
N LEU A 530 14.85 22.42 1.84
CA LEU A 530 15.50 21.11 1.79
C LEU A 530 14.49 20.10 1.25
N ALA A 531 14.87 19.34 0.23
CA ALA A 531 14.14 18.15 -0.17
C ALA A 531 14.59 16.99 0.72
N PRO A 532 13.77 16.45 1.63
CA PRO A 532 14.13 15.19 2.27
C PRO A 532 14.10 14.08 1.20
N ILE A 533 15.25 13.66 0.66
CA ILE A 533 15.28 12.45 -0.19
C ILE A 533 14.92 11.22 0.64
N PHE A 534 15.26 11.24 1.93
CA PHE A 534 15.11 10.11 2.82
C PHE A 534 14.10 10.44 3.92
N GLU A 535 12.93 9.81 3.85
CA GLU A 535 12.42 9.17 5.05
C GLU A 535 13.37 7.98 5.31
N THR A 536 14.41 8.22 6.11
CA THR A 536 15.09 7.10 6.78
C THR A 536 14.05 6.39 7.64
N GLU A 537 14.14 5.07 7.76
CA GLU A 537 13.44 4.38 8.85
C GLU A 537 13.78 5.09 10.16
N SER A 538 12.79 5.29 11.04
CA SER A 538 12.95 6.08 12.26
C SER A 538 14.09 5.53 13.11
N VAL A 539 15.27 6.13 12.98
CA VAL A 539 16.43 5.82 13.81
C VAL A 539 16.09 6.33 15.20
N PHE A 540 15.76 5.41 16.10
CA PHE A 540 15.56 5.72 17.51
C PHE A 540 16.90 6.11 18.13
N GLY A 541 17.23 7.40 18.05
CA GLY A 541 18.30 8.00 18.82
C GLY A 541 17.97 7.87 20.30
N TYR A 542 18.72 7.03 21.00
CA TYR A 542 18.62 6.86 22.43
C TYR A 542 19.54 7.86 23.12
N ASP A 543 19.00 8.59 24.09
CA ASP A 543 19.78 9.39 25.02
C ASP A 543 19.36 9.05 26.46
N SER A 544 20.35 8.64 27.27
CA SER A 544 20.20 8.33 28.68
C SER A 544 20.11 9.57 29.57
N GLU A 545 20.64 10.71 29.14
CA GLU A 545 20.67 11.94 29.94
C GLU A 545 19.28 12.60 29.99
N THR A 546 18.53 12.56 28.89
CA THR A 546 17.18 13.14 28.82
C THR A 546 16.03 12.24 29.31
N ASN A 547 16.20 10.91 29.42
CA ASN A 547 15.11 10.02 29.83
C ASN A 547 15.51 8.87 30.78
N MET A 548 15.70 9.19 32.06
CA MET A 548 16.05 8.21 33.10
C MET A 548 15.01 7.08 33.33
N TRP A 549 13.73 7.25 32.95
CA TRP A 549 12.72 6.19 33.13
C TRP A 549 13.04 4.91 32.37
N ILE A 550 13.72 5.04 31.23
CA ILE A 550 14.10 3.89 30.42
C ILE A 550 15.20 3.05 31.07
N VAL A 551 16.06 3.65 31.90
CA VAL A 551 17.08 2.95 32.69
C VAL A 551 16.39 2.04 33.72
N TYR A 552 15.34 2.54 34.39
CA TYR A 552 14.52 1.72 35.28
C TYR A 552 13.77 0.62 34.52
N PHE A 553 13.20 0.92 33.35
CA PHE A 553 12.54 -0.09 32.50
C PHE A 553 13.51 -1.22 32.10
N PHE A 554 14.70 -0.87 31.59
CA PHE A 554 15.70 -1.86 31.20
C PHE A 554 16.26 -2.64 32.39
N ALA A 555 16.50 -2.01 33.54
CA ALA A 555 16.90 -2.72 34.76
C ALA A 555 15.83 -3.71 35.23
N VAL A 556 14.54 -3.32 35.21
CA VAL A 556 13.42 -4.21 35.52
C VAL A 556 13.33 -5.36 34.51
N VAL A 557 13.51 -5.10 33.21
CA VAL A 557 13.53 -6.13 32.16
C VAL A 557 14.70 -7.11 32.37
N ILE A 558 15.90 -6.62 32.68
CA ILE A 558 17.07 -7.48 32.98
C ILE A 558 16.80 -8.35 34.22
N VAL A 559 16.21 -7.82 35.29
CA VAL A 559 15.92 -8.60 36.51
C VAL A 559 14.78 -9.60 36.29
N MET A 560 13.67 -9.16 35.69
CA MET A 560 12.50 -9.99 35.43
C MET A 560 12.82 -11.15 34.49
N ILE A 561 13.41 -10.85 33.33
CA ILE A 561 13.68 -11.89 32.34
C ILE A 561 15.00 -12.59 32.64
N GLY A 562 16.06 -11.89 33.06
CA GLY A 562 17.39 -12.48 33.30
C GLY A 562 17.53 -13.33 34.56
N LEU A 563 16.70 -13.13 35.58
CA LEU A 563 16.80 -13.85 36.87
C LEU A 563 15.49 -14.55 37.26
N ILE A 564 14.37 -13.82 37.29
CA ILE A 564 13.13 -14.34 37.89
C ILE A 564 12.52 -15.46 37.04
N ILE A 565 12.44 -15.28 35.71
CA ILE A 565 11.89 -16.29 34.80
C ILE A 565 12.75 -17.58 34.79
N PRO A 566 14.07 -17.55 34.50
CA PRO A 566 14.93 -18.74 34.54
C PRO A 566 14.93 -19.48 35.88
N LEU A 567 14.92 -18.74 37.01
CA LEU A 567 14.87 -19.36 38.34
C LEU A 567 13.53 -20.08 38.57
N THR A 568 12.42 -19.47 38.16
CA THR A 568 11.08 -20.07 38.27
C THR A 568 10.97 -21.32 37.41
N GLU A 569 11.46 -21.29 36.17
CA GLU A 569 11.48 -22.42 35.25
C GLU A 569 12.36 -23.57 35.75
N PHE A 570 13.53 -23.27 36.30
CA PHE A 570 14.41 -24.25 36.93
C PHE A 570 13.73 -24.92 38.14
N LEU A 571 13.12 -24.14 39.03
CA LEU A 571 12.39 -24.66 40.20
C LEU A 571 11.22 -25.55 39.78
N CYS A 572 10.39 -25.11 38.83
CA CYS A 572 9.29 -25.90 38.26
C CYS A 572 9.77 -27.21 37.62
N SER A 573 10.90 -27.17 36.92
CA SER A 573 11.54 -28.35 36.30
C SER A 573 12.01 -29.36 37.35
N VAL A 574 12.68 -28.90 38.40
CA VAL A 574 13.14 -29.74 39.53
C VAL A 574 11.95 -30.35 40.29
N LEU A 575 10.91 -29.56 40.58
CA LEU A 575 9.69 -30.03 41.24
C LEU A 575 8.96 -31.09 40.41
N THR A 576 8.85 -30.88 39.10
CA THR A 576 8.22 -31.82 38.16
C THR A 576 8.99 -33.15 38.10
N LEU A 577 10.33 -33.10 38.02
CA LEU A 577 11.18 -34.29 38.07
C LEU A 577 11.10 -35.01 39.43
N ARG A 578 10.99 -34.29 40.54
CA ARG A 578 10.75 -34.88 41.88
C ARG A 578 9.39 -35.57 41.97
N LYS A 579 8.32 -34.95 41.45
CA LYS A 579 6.97 -35.53 41.41
C LYS A 579 6.93 -36.80 40.54
N LEU A 580 7.58 -36.78 39.38
CA LEU A 580 7.74 -37.95 38.50
C LEU A 580 8.45 -39.10 39.22
N ARG A 581 9.53 -38.82 39.99
CA ARG A 581 10.24 -39.84 40.78
C ARG A 581 9.35 -40.49 41.85
N LYS A 582 8.47 -39.73 42.51
CA LYS A 582 7.50 -40.29 43.48
C LYS A 582 6.47 -41.23 42.80
N ILE A 583 5.96 -40.83 41.64
CA ILE A 583 4.95 -41.61 40.89
C ILE A 583 5.55 -42.89 40.26
N ARG A 584 6.89 -43.04 40.21
CA ARG A 584 7.58 -44.21 39.63
C ARG A 584 7.07 -45.57 40.13
N GLN A 585 6.63 -45.68 41.38
CA GLN A 585 6.11 -46.93 41.96
C GLN A 585 4.72 -47.31 41.42
N HIS A 586 3.96 -46.36 40.85
CA HIS A 586 2.59 -46.56 40.37
C HIS A 586 2.47 -46.64 38.83
N ILE A 587 3.58 -46.60 38.09
CA ILE A 587 3.59 -46.65 36.62
C ILE A 587 4.62 -47.62 36.06
N SER A 588 4.34 -48.19 34.88
CA SER A 588 5.26 -49.14 34.24
C SER A 588 6.63 -48.50 33.94
N ALA A 589 7.69 -49.32 33.92
CA ALA A 589 9.04 -48.87 33.58
C ALA A 589 9.12 -48.24 32.17
N HIS A 590 8.29 -48.72 31.23
CA HIS A 590 8.17 -48.14 29.89
C HIS A 590 7.52 -46.75 29.93
N THR A 591 6.40 -46.63 30.63
CA THR A 591 5.66 -45.37 30.81
C THR A 591 6.51 -44.32 31.53
N PHE A 592 7.24 -44.71 32.58
CA PHE A 592 8.18 -43.85 33.30
C PHE A 592 9.31 -43.35 32.39
N LYS A 593 9.90 -44.23 31.56
CA LYS A 593 10.95 -43.85 30.59
C LYS A 593 10.43 -42.86 29.54
N LEU A 594 9.19 -43.04 29.07
CA LEU A 594 8.56 -42.12 28.11
C LEU A 594 8.34 -40.73 28.73
N HIS A 595 7.74 -40.66 29.92
CA HIS A 595 7.50 -39.39 30.63
C HIS A 595 8.81 -38.69 31.01
N LYS A 596 9.82 -39.44 31.50
CA LYS A 596 11.16 -38.89 31.79
C LYS A 596 11.77 -38.25 30.55
N ASN A 597 11.70 -38.92 29.40
CA ASN A 597 12.24 -38.38 28.16
C ASN A 597 11.47 -37.12 27.71
N LEU A 598 10.14 -37.14 27.77
CA LEU A 598 9.31 -35.98 27.39
C LEU A 598 9.58 -34.76 28.28
N ILE A 599 9.73 -34.95 29.60
CA ILE A 599 10.08 -33.87 30.52
C ILE A 599 11.49 -33.34 30.28
N ILE A 600 12.47 -34.20 29.96
CA ILE A 600 13.83 -33.74 29.60
C ILE A 600 13.80 -32.88 28.33
N VAL A 601 13.01 -33.26 27.31
CA VAL A 601 12.85 -32.46 26.09
C VAL A 601 12.22 -31.11 26.41
N LEU A 602 11.13 -31.10 27.19
CA LEU A 602 10.45 -29.87 27.59
C LEU A 602 11.38 -28.92 28.36
N ILE A 603 12.25 -29.44 29.24
CA ILE A 603 13.27 -28.64 29.95
C ILE A 603 14.26 -28.02 28.95
N ILE A 604 14.72 -28.77 27.95
CA ILE A 604 15.64 -28.24 26.93
C ILE A 604 14.96 -27.12 26.12
N GLN A 605 13.70 -27.32 25.71
CA GLN A 605 12.93 -26.33 24.95
C GLN A 605 12.64 -25.06 25.75
N ILE A 606 12.36 -25.16 27.05
CA ILE A 606 12.19 -23.99 27.93
C ILE A 606 13.54 -23.29 28.18
N THR A 607 14.64 -24.03 28.23
CA THR A 607 15.99 -23.44 28.39
C THR A 607 16.47 -22.70 27.14
N LEU A 608 16.04 -23.12 25.94
CA LEU A 608 16.55 -22.58 24.68
C LEU A 608 16.26 -21.07 24.46
N PRO A 609 15.03 -20.53 24.70
CA PRO A 609 14.77 -19.09 24.69
C PRO A 609 15.70 -18.31 25.62
N ASN A 610 15.99 -18.85 26.81
CA ASN A 610 16.84 -18.18 27.78
C ASN A 610 18.28 -17.99 27.27
N VAL A 611 18.79 -18.98 26.52
CA VAL A 611 20.14 -18.93 25.93
C VAL A 611 20.19 -18.15 24.62
N MET A 612 19.17 -18.28 23.76
CA MET A 612 19.21 -17.75 22.39
C MET A 612 18.53 -16.39 22.19
N ILE A 613 17.68 -15.97 23.12
CA ILE A 613 16.92 -14.72 23.03
C ILE A 613 17.27 -13.83 24.22
N LEU A 614 17.06 -14.33 25.44
CA LEU A 614 17.23 -13.54 26.66
C LEU A 614 18.68 -13.11 26.89
N ALA A 615 19.63 -14.05 27.01
CA ALA A 615 21.01 -13.69 27.33
C ALA A 615 21.63 -12.72 26.29
N PRO A 616 21.44 -12.91 24.97
CA PRO A 616 21.80 -11.91 23.96
C PRO A 616 21.09 -10.56 24.16
N THR A 617 19.80 -10.54 24.47
CA THR A 617 19.06 -9.29 24.77
C THR A 617 19.71 -8.51 25.93
N VAL A 618 20.10 -9.20 27.00
CA VAL A 618 20.81 -8.57 28.14
C VAL A 618 22.16 -8.00 27.70
N VAL A 619 22.90 -8.70 26.83
CA VAL A 619 24.17 -8.19 26.27
C VAL A 619 23.96 -6.93 25.44
N VAL A 620 22.91 -6.85 24.61
CA VAL A 620 22.59 -5.62 23.84
C VAL A 620 22.25 -4.46 24.76
N VAL A 621 21.42 -4.68 25.79
CA VAL A 621 21.06 -3.64 26.76
C VAL A 621 22.28 -3.16 27.55
N LEU A 622 23.18 -4.08 27.96
CA LEU A 622 24.43 -3.73 28.62
C LEU A 622 25.41 -2.99 27.69
N ALA A 623 25.52 -3.41 26.42
CA ALA A 623 26.36 -2.73 25.42
C ALA A 623 25.86 -1.31 25.13
N ALA A 624 24.54 -1.09 25.12
CA ALA A 624 23.94 0.24 25.01
C ALA A 624 24.19 1.07 26.28
N TRP A 625 23.96 0.50 27.47
CA TRP A 625 24.11 1.19 28.75
C TRP A 625 25.56 1.59 29.07
N LEU A 626 26.51 0.69 28.81
CA LEU A 626 27.94 0.92 29.00
C LEU A 626 28.60 1.63 27.80
N GLN A 627 27.80 2.12 26.85
CA GLN A 627 28.24 2.85 25.64
C GLN A 627 29.38 2.14 24.89
N TRP A 628 29.29 0.82 24.74
CA TRP A 628 30.34 0.05 24.09
C TRP A 628 30.49 0.47 22.61
N PRO A 629 31.73 0.71 22.13
CA PRO A 629 31.95 0.85 20.71
C PRO A 629 31.45 -0.41 20.00
N TYR A 630 30.83 -0.24 18.83
CA TYR A 630 30.21 -1.31 18.04
C TYR A 630 28.91 -1.92 18.60
N ASN A 631 28.19 -1.22 19.50
CA ASN A 631 26.86 -1.62 19.97
C ASN A 631 25.88 -2.06 18.85
N ASN A 632 25.90 -1.41 17.69
CA ASN A 632 25.10 -1.79 16.52
C ASN A 632 25.43 -3.21 16.00
N ILE A 633 26.71 -3.57 15.90
CA ILE A 633 27.16 -4.91 15.46
C ILE A 633 26.72 -5.96 16.48
N ILE A 634 26.77 -5.63 17.77
CA ILE A 634 26.31 -6.51 18.87
C ILE A 634 24.79 -6.72 18.79
N ALA A 635 24.02 -5.68 18.44
CA ALA A 635 22.58 -5.76 18.23
C ALA A 635 22.22 -6.61 17.00
N GLU A 636 22.87 -6.40 15.85
CA GLU A 636 22.66 -7.18 14.63
C GLU A 636 23.00 -8.67 14.84
N GLY A 637 24.17 -8.96 15.43
CA GLY A 637 24.57 -10.33 15.77
C GLY A 637 23.61 -11.01 16.76
N THR A 638 23.06 -10.25 17.70
CA THR A 638 22.02 -10.72 18.63
C THR A 638 20.70 -11.05 17.91
N LEU A 639 20.23 -10.19 17.02
CA LEU A 639 19.02 -10.43 16.23
C LEU A 639 19.17 -11.65 15.32
N MET A 640 20.35 -11.86 14.75
CA MET A 640 20.70 -13.08 14.01
C MET A 640 20.60 -14.33 14.91
N LEU A 641 21.18 -14.32 16.13
CA LEU A 641 21.07 -15.43 17.08
C LEU A 641 19.61 -15.72 17.47
N CYS A 642 18.83 -14.67 17.79
CA CYS A 642 17.41 -14.79 18.11
C CYS A 642 16.62 -15.46 16.98
N SER A 643 16.96 -15.16 15.72
CA SER A 643 16.29 -15.70 14.53
C SER A 643 16.48 -17.22 14.36
N PHE A 644 17.58 -17.79 14.86
CA PHE A 644 17.84 -19.23 14.81
C PHE A 644 17.08 -20.04 15.87
N HIS A 645 16.57 -19.42 16.93
CA HIS A 645 15.85 -20.08 18.03
C HIS A 645 14.76 -21.04 17.51
N SER A 646 13.85 -20.53 16.67
CA SER A 646 12.70 -21.28 16.17
C SER A 646 13.10 -22.47 15.30
N VAL A 647 14.23 -22.41 14.60
CA VAL A 647 14.74 -23.52 13.80
C VAL A 647 15.28 -24.62 14.73
N ILE A 648 16.05 -24.24 15.76
CA ILE A 648 16.69 -25.17 16.68
C ILE A 648 15.66 -25.86 17.59
N ASP A 649 14.64 -25.14 18.08
CA ASP A 649 13.54 -25.73 18.85
C ASP A 649 12.80 -26.83 18.05
N ASN A 650 12.44 -26.53 16.80
CA ASN A 650 11.80 -27.49 15.91
C ASN A 650 12.70 -28.72 15.63
N LEU A 651 14.02 -28.52 15.48
CA LEU A 651 14.96 -29.64 15.33
C LEU A 651 15.03 -30.51 16.59
N ILE A 652 15.05 -29.92 17.79
CA ILE A 652 15.04 -30.64 19.07
C ILE A 652 13.77 -31.49 19.19
N MET A 653 12.60 -30.94 18.84
CA MET A 653 11.33 -31.66 18.78
C MET A 653 11.38 -32.87 17.82
N LEU A 654 11.85 -32.66 16.59
CA LEU A 654 11.94 -33.70 15.56
C LEU A 654 12.90 -34.83 15.94
N ILE A 655 14.01 -34.51 16.62
CA ILE A 655 15.05 -35.47 17.01
C ILE A 655 14.64 -36.27 18.25
N ALA A 656 14.07 -35.62 19.26
CA ALA A 656 13.88 -36.22 20.57
C ALA A 656 12.53 -36.96 20.72
N ILE A 657 11.47 -36.47 20.09
CA ILE A 657 10.14 -37.11 20.13
C ILE A 657 10.09 -38.29 19.15
N THR A 658 9.94 -39.49 19.72
CA THR A 658 10.08 -40.77 18.98
C THR A 658 9.11 -40.93 17.80
N PRO A 659 7.81 -40.54 17.89
CA PRO A 659 6.91 -40.50 16.73
C PRO A 659 7.46 -39.68 15.55
N TYR A 660 7.89 -38.43 15.77
CA TYR A 660 8.39 -37.57 14.69
C TYR A 660 9.65 -38.13 14.05
N ARG A 661 10.62 -38.57 14.86
CA ARG A 661 11.84 -39.24 14.36
C ARG A 661 11.53 -40.50 13.53
N ARG A 662 10.52 -41.29 13.92
CA ARG A 662 10.08 -42.48 13.15
C ARG A 662 9.43 -42.09 11.83
N THR A 663 8.60 -41.05 11.80
CA THR A 663 7.99 -40.51 10.58
C THR A 663 9.05 -39.93 9.64
N LEU A 664 10.00 -39.14 10.16
CA LEU A 664 11.10 -38.58 9.38
C LEU A 664 11.98 -39.69 8.75
N LYS A 665 12.34 -40.73 9.51
CA LYS A 665 13.02 -41.91 8.97
C LYS A 665 12.21 -42.61 7.86
N ARG A 666 10.89 -42.75 8.01
CA ARG A 666 10.02 -43.32 6.96
C ARG A 666 9.98 -42.46 5.69
N ILE A 667 9.97 -41.13 5.82
CA ILE A 667 9.99 -40.20 4.67
C ILE A 667 11.33 -40.27 3.95
N ILE A 668 12.45 -40.26 4.68
CA ILE A 668 13.80 -40.36 4.12
C ILE A 668 13.97 -41.71 3.40
N VAL A 669 13.66 -42.83 4.05
CA VAL A 669 13.75 -44.18 3.45
C VAL A 669 12.88 -44.29 2.19
N ARG A 670 11.65 -43.73 2.19
CA ARG A 670 10.80 -43.68 0.99
C ARG A 670 11.42 -42.85 -0.15
N ARG A 671 12.09 -41.73 0.15
CA ARG A 671 12.81 -40.94 -0.87
C ARG A 671 14.04 -41.68 -1.39
N THR A 672 14.84 -42.30 -0.54
CA THR A 672 16.03 -43.08 -0.96
C THR A 672 15.63 -44.28 -1.82
N LEU A 673 14.56 -45.00 -1.45
CA LEU A 673 14.01 -46.08 -2.27
C LEU A 673 13.50 -45.56 -3.61
N LYS A 674 12.79 -44.42 -3.66
CA LYS A 674 12.32 -43.85 -4.92
C LYS A 674 13.47 -43.45 -5.85
N VAL A 675 14.50 -42.77 -5.33
CA VAL A 675 15.72 -42.42 -6.09
C VAL A 675 16.49 -43.66 -6.54
N SER A 676 16.50 -44.73 -5.74
CA SER A 676 17.09 -46.01 -6.14
C SER A 676 16.32 -46.68 -7.28
N ILE A 677 14.98 -46.62 -7.26
CA ILE A 677 14.11 -47.17 -8.30
C ILE A 677 14.25 -46.36 -9.59
N ASP A 678 14.20 -45.03 -9.51
CA ASP A 678 14.37 -44.13 -10.65
C ASP A 678 15.77 -44.29 -11.30
N ARG A 679 16.83 -44.58 -10.51
CA ARG A 679 18.15 -44.98 -11.06
C ARG A 679 18.15 -46.35 -11.73
N SER A 680 17.41 -47.33 -11.21
CA SER A 680 17.35 -48.68 -11.80
C SER A 680 16.51 -48.74 -13.10
N LEU A 681 15.65 -47.74 -13.33
CA LEU A 681 14.80 -47.63 -14.52
C LEU A 681 15.45 -46.84 -15.67
N ASN A 682 16.57 -46.16 -15.43
CA ASN A 682 17.28 -45.32 -16.40
C ASN A 682 18.51 -45.99 -17.04
N VAL A 683 18.51 -47.33 -17.16
CA VAL A 683 19.55 -48.09 -17.88
C VAL A 683 18.94 -48.69 -19.14
N ASP A 684 19.25 -48.08 -20.29
CA ASP A 684 18.71 -48.45 -21.61
C ASP A 684 19.40 -49.71 -22.18
N PRO A 685 18.75 -50.47 -23.09
CA PRO A 685 18.99 -51.91 -23.17
C PRO A 685 19.81 -52.38 -24.38
N LYS A 686 20.90 -53.13 -24.14
CA LYS A 686 21.50 -54.01 -25.16
C LYS A 686 22.04 -55.32 -24.56
N SER A 687 21.22 -56.36 -24.64
CA SER A 687 21.58 -57.72 -25.11
C SER A 687 20.60 -58.76 -24.57
N THR A 688 20.08 -59.56 -25.50
CA THR A 688 19.27 -60.76 -25.25
C THR A 688 20.01 -61.81 -24.42
N LEU A 689 19.30 -62.50 -23.50
CA LEU A 689 19.19 -63.97 -23.52
C LEU A 689 18.19 -64.52 -22.49
N ASN A 690 17.57 -65.65 -22.83
CA ASN A 690 16.61 -66.40 -22.01
C ASN A 690 17.28 -67.08 -20.80
N VAL A 691 16.57 -67.17 -19.66
CA VAL A 691 16.42 -68.42 -18.88
C VAL A 691 15.01 -68.48 -18.26
N ARG A 692 14.48 -69.71 -18.14
CA ARG A 692 13.13 -70.05 -17.66
C ARG A 692 12.91 -69.90 -16.14
N SER A 693 11.64 -69.77 -15.82
CA SER A 693 10.97 -69.90 -14.51
C SER A 693 11.40 -71.08 -13.61
N THR A 694 11.26 -70.88 -12.30
CA THR A 694 10.55 -71.84 -11.42
C THR A 694 9.58 -71.10 -10.48
N HIS A 695 8.44 -71.73 -10.19
CA HIS A 695 7.41 -71.23 -9.27
C HIS A 695 7.68 -71.63 -7.81
N TYR A 696 7.12 -70.86 -6.87
CA TYR A 696 6.38 -71.43 -5.74
C TYR A 696 5.12 -70.61 -5.40
N ARG A 697 3.95 -71.28 -5.39
CA ARG A 697 2.73 -70.91 -4.61
C ARG A 697 2.96 -71.39 -3.15
N THR A 698 2.17 -71.15 -2.09
CA THR A 698 0.77 -70.75 -1.75
C THR A 698 0.80 -69.93 -0.42
N MET A 699 -0.23 -69.45 0.28
CA MET A 699 -1.61 -68.93 0.06
C MET A 699 -1.93 -68.10 1.34
N SER A 700 -2.30 -66.82 1.30
CA SER A 700 -3.65 -66.26 1.13
C SER A 700 -4.75 -66.72 2.13
N THR A 701 -5.10 -65.82 3.06
CA THR A 701 -6.45 -65.60 3.62
C THR A 701 -6.69 -64.07 3.54
N VAL A 702 -7.63 -63.53 2.74
CA VAL A 702 -9.09 -63.41 2.97
C VAL A 702 -9.37 -62.58 4.24
N ALA A 703 -10.07 -61.42 4.24
CA ALA A 703 -10.90 -60.72 3.23
C ALA A 703 -10.78 -59.16 3.39
N SER A 704 -10.80 -58.35 2.31
CA SER A 704 -11.95 -57.57 1.77
C SER A 704 -12.35 -56.29 2.56
N ASN A 705 -12.76 -55.17 1.95
CA ASN A 705 -12.66 -54.75 0.55
C ASN A 705 -12.71 -53.22 0.39
N SER A 706 -12.44 -52.76 -0.83
CA SER A 706 -12.39 -51.35 -1.24
C SER A 706 -13.70 -50.81 -1.82
N PHE A 707 -13.77 -49.48 -1.95
CA PHE A 707 -14.49 -48.73 -2.97
C PHE A 707 -13.63 -47.48 -3.30
N TYR A 708 -13.55 -46.90 -4.50
CA TYR A 708 -14.26 -47.16 -5.76
C TYR A 708 -13.26 -47.08 -6.93
N GLN A 709 -13.48 -47.81 -8.02
CA GLN A 709 -12.63 -47.80 -9.22
C GLN A 709 -13.31 -47.09 -10.39
N GLN A 710 -12.56 -46.30 -11.16
CA GLN A 710 -13.04 -45.71 -12.42
C GLN A 710 -13.28 -46.78 -13.49
N ARG A 711 -14.25 -46.54 -14.39
CA ARG A 711 -14.46 -47.33 -15.61
C ARG A 711 -14.54 -46.39 -16.81
N THR A 712 -13.56 -46.47 -17.69
CA THR A 712 -13.63 -45.97 -19.07
C THR A 712 -12.93 -46.98 -19.98
N GLN A 713 -13.66 -47.57 -20.91
CA GLN A 713 -13.10 -48.25 -22.08
C GLN A 713 -13.89 -47.85 -23.32
N SER A 714 -13.14 -47.55 -24.38
CA SER A 714 -13.67 -47.06 -25.65
C SER A 714 -13.98 -48.19 -26.62
N ARG A 715 -14.98 -47.96 -27.47
CA ARG A 715 -15.09 -48.58 -28.80
C ARG A 715 -15.42 -47.48 -29.81
N ARG A 716 -14.69 -47.45 -30.93
CA ARG A 716 -15.11 -46.82 -32.19
C ARG A 716 -15.78 -47.91 -33.07
N PRO A 717 -16.63 -47.55 -34.04
CA PRO A 717 -16.08 -47.29 -35.39
C PRO A 717 -16.75 -46.15 -36.19
N SER A 718 -15.95 -45.55 -37.08
CA SER A 718 -16.25 -45.03 -38.44
C SER A 718 -17.44 -44.10 -38.77
N ASN A 719 -17.09 -43.02 -39.49
CA ASN A 719 -17.62 -42.54 -40.80
C ASN A 719 -18.48 -41.26 -40.93
N ARG A 720 -18.04 -40.47 -41.94
CA ARG A 720 -18.71 -39.45 -42.78
C ARG A 720 -18.97 -38.03 -42.25
N GLN A 721 -18.41 -37.07 -43.01
CA GLN A 721 -19.02 -35.88 -43.67
C GLN A 721 -20.28 -35.29 -43.00
N PHE A 722 -20.39 -33.96 -42.79
CA PHE A 722 -19.79 -32.83 -43.51
C PHE A 722 -19.03 -31.86 -42.58
#